data_AF-A0A2V2WJX9-F1
#
_entry.id   AF-A0A2V2WJX9-F1
#
_cell.length_a   1.000
_cell.length_b   1.000
_cell.length_c   1.000
_cell.angle_alpha   90.00
_cell.angle_beta   90.00
_cell.angle_gamma   90.00
#
_symmetry.space_group_name_H-M   'P 1'
#
loop_
_entity.id
_entity.type
_entity.pdbx_description
1 polymer ?
#
loop_
_entity_poly.entity_id
_entity_poly.type
_entity_poly.pdbx_seq_one_letter_code
_entity_poly.pdbx_strand_id
1 'polypeptide(L)'
;MTVLTKRRNQQNMSGDSPSMSSSGAFSFESVVPKPPTTWSEHMRSVLLAAGRMLSLFLFFFFTWPILLLFHGLLTLLDRHNRRVVLKHQQRWPFESVPHVRPVRVAASGEFPIENWHLRCEDGRQRWCYGELLNEEEGNTLGKAQAAGLTILPSEDVPMVGEHYEWAAGNAVTPTKEPDMRAIKAKQRRFLEQYQLGLHNTTEIRRRASPEDAMRDGVEFLLRLQDPYSGHWPNDYSGPLFLTPGFIFTKFIVAGGDIRKMFPPHRDHQHKNDEPCRCGEAERVEMIRYLRNYMNKDGGFGQHTEGHSTMLGTALNYVALRFMGVPADDADATRARAWIRSHGGAVSVPTWGKVWLCIVGLYCWDGINPIPPELSLLPDWFPLSQGRLWCHSRVISVPFSYLYGIRWAPEPHPLLEALRQELYTEPYDQIQWDQHQSNICNLDCYTPLSSTYKLVAVLLKLYEKWHIKSLRRHALEVAWSHVAYDDEDTKFICLGPVNKALDMLLTWIREGENSGRYQNHVSRVADYIYMGPEGMRVCGYNGSQLWDTSFAVQAVCACNMELLYPQQMSLAHHYIDVAQVQKDPKSAAHFYRHRTKGAWNFSTASQSWQVSDCTAEGLRVVLLLRHNPFSVSRIRDAVDEILSLRNAKGGWASYEPTRAPLYVELFNSSDAFKDVMTDYAYAECSSSCVHTLALFREHYPGYRRAEINAAIREGLKFVLSLQRPDGSFYGSWGVCFTYAAWIVASALCISREIPDMANHPSCMRLIGFLLSHQNADGGWGEDVTASVRSLWVDNPSGSQVVNTAWAVMAIMSAAGEAARSLPRWREQISVAVERGIRLIMSRQLVTGDWAQERISGVFNGNNPIHYPGYKNTMPVWALGMYNTWKKTYTAPTAPLMHPSGGI
;
A
#
# COMPACT_ATOMS: atom_id res chain seq x y z
N MET A 1 -26.72 27.30 -15.32
CA MET A 1 -27.36 28.51 -15.91
C MET A 1 -26.54 29.73 -15.53
N THR A 2 -25.95 30.55 -16.39
CA THR A 2 -25.86 30.63 -17.86
C THR A 2 -24.62 31.50 -18.10
N VAL A 3 -23.63 31.00 -18.83
CA VAL A 3 -22.62 31.65 -19.71
C VAL A 3 -21.52 30.60 -19.93
N LEU A 4 -21.80 29.66 -20.85
CA LEU A 4 -20.81 28.83 -21.53
C LEU A 4 -21.14 28.97 -23.01
N THR A 5 -20.65 30.05 -23.62
CA THR A 5 -20.84 30.33 -25.04
C THR A 5 -19.70 29.70 -25.82
N LYS A 6 -20.05 28.65 -26.57
CA LYS A 6 -19.45 28.17 -27.82
C LYS A 6 -18.22 28.95 -28.31
N ARG A 7 -17.05 28.32 -28.25
CA ARG A 7 -16.02 28.46 -29.31
C ARG A 7 -15.94 27.14 -30.07
N ARG A 8 -16.68 27.09 -31.18
CA ARG A 8 -16.39 26.18 -32.31
C ARG A 8 -15.11 26.70 -32.95
N ASN A 9 -14.01 25.95 -32.85
CA ASN A 9 -12.91 26.10 -33.79
C ASN A 9 -13.09 25.05 -34.89
N GLN A 10 -13.43 25.53 -36.08
CA GLN A 10 -13.13 24.85 -37.32
C GLN A 10 -11.61 24.79 -37.45
N GLN A 11 -11.03 23.60 -37.44
CA GLN A 11 -9.76 23.34 -38.08
C GLN A 11 -9.95 22.22 -39.09
N ASN A 12 -9.44 22.50 -40.30
CA ASN A 12 -9.62 21.74 -41.52
C ASN A 12 -9.26 20.26 -41.34
N MET A 13 -10.13 19.40 -41.88
CA MET A 13 -9.80 18.02 -42.20
C MET A 13 -8.79 18.02 -43.35
N SER A 14 -7.52 17.74 -43.03
CA SER A 14 -6.61 17.07 -43.94
C SER A 14 -6.34 15.69 -43.35
N GLY A 15 -6.79 14.66 -44.05
CA GLY A 15 -6.62 13.27 -43.65
C GLY A 15 -5.15 12.90 -43.70
N ASP A 16 -4.60 12.67 -42.51
CA ASP A 16 -3.44 11.80 -42.31
C ASP A 16 -3.75 11.00 -41.04
N SER A 17 -4.04 9.72 -41.22
CA SER A 17 -4.10 8.74 -40.15
C SER A 17 -2.72 8.68 -39.47
N PRO A 18 -2.59 8.99 -38.16
CA PRO A 18 -1.30 8.90 -37.50
C PRO A 18 -0.94 7.43 -37.32
N SER A 19 -0.01 6.95 -38.14
CA SER A 19 0.74 5.73 -37.85
C SER A 19 1.59 5.99 -36.61
N MET A 20 1.12 5.53 -35.44
CA MET A 20 1.92 5.54 -34.22
C MET A 20 2.58 4.19 -34.02
N SER A 21 3.88 4.13 -34.32
CA SER A 21 4.79 3.12 -33.82
C SER A 21 5.10 3.37 -32.33
N SER A 22 5.03 2.30 -31.52
CA SER A 22 5.64 2.10 -30.19
C SER A 22 5.45 3.14 -29.06
N SER A 23 4.73 2.74 -28.00
CA SER A 23 5.02 3.03 -26.58
C SER A 23 5.22 4.48 -26.08
N GLY A 24 4.65 5.51 -26.70
CA GLY A 24 4.68 6.89 -26.19
C GLY A 24 3.47 7.25 -25.30
N ALA A 25 3.69 8.01 -24.22
CA ALA A 25 2.59 8.62 -23.44
C ALA A 25 1.82 9.65 -24.29
N PHE A 26 0.50 9.74 -24.11
CA PHE A 26 -0.31 10.75 -24.80
C PHE A 26 0.06 12.15 -24.33
N SER A 27 0.15 13.11 -25.25
CA SER A 27 0.52 14.50 -24.95
C SER A 27 -0.56 15.23 -24.15
N PHE A 28 -0.15 16.04 -23.18
CA PHE A 28 -1.02 16.90 -22.37
C PHE A 28 -0.29 18.18 -21.96
N GLU A 29 -1.02 19.23 -21.59
CA GLU A 29 -0.44 20.49 -21.11
C GLU A 29 -0.11 20.39 -19.62
N SER A 30 1.17 20.44 -19.23
CA SER A 30 1.59 20.32 -17.82
C SER A 30 1.09 21.46 -16.92
N VAL A 31 0.63 21.12 -15.70
CA VAL A 31 0.28 22.11 -14.65
C VAL A 31 1.48 22.57 -13.82
N VAL A 32 2.66 21.99 -14.04
CA VAL A 32 3.89 22.39 -13.34
C VAL A 32 4.21 23.85 -13.68
N PRO A 33 4.27 24.76 -12.68
CA PRO A 33 4.61 26.15 -12.93
C PRO A 33 5.98 26.28 -13.60
N LYS A 34 6.07 27.08 -14.66
CA LYS A 34 7.35 27.40 -15.30
C LYS A 34 8.18 28.27 -14.34
N PRO A 35 9.49 28.04 -14.21
CA PRO A 35 10.35 28.94 -13.45
C PRO A 35 10.30 30.35 -14.06
N PRO A 36 10.47 31.42 -13.26
CA PRO A 36 10.52 32.78 -13.79
C PRO A 36 11.66 32.87 -14.80
N THR A 37 11.34 33.31 -16.01
CA THR A 37 12.29 33.37 -17.14
C THR A 37 12.91 34.75 -17.30
N THR A 38 12.34 35.76 -16.64
CA THR A 38 12.82 37.14 -16.68
C THR A 38 13.20 37.65 -15.29
N TRP A 39 14.13 38.61 -15.24
CA TRP A 39 14.54 39.25 -14.00
C TRP A 39 13.37 39.94 -13.28
N SER A 40 12.43 40.53 -14.03
CA SER A 40 11.23 41.17 -13.49
C SER A 40 10.27 40.16 -12.83
N GLU A 41 10.06 39.00 -13.43
CA GLU A 41 9.28 37.90 -12.84
C GLU A 41 9.94 37.37 -11.57
N HIS A 42 11.27 37.20 -11.60
CA HIS A 42 12.03 36.77 -10.44
C HIS A 42 11.89 37.79 -9.29
N MET A 43 12.10 39.08 -9.55
CA MET A 43 11.95 40.14 -8.56
C MET A 43 10.52 40.22 -8.01
N ARG A 44 9.51 40.07 -8.86
CA ARG A 44 8.10 40.03 -8.43
C ARG A 44 7.83 38.84 -7.51
N SER A 45 8.37 37.67 -7.83
CA SER A 45 8.25 36.47 -6.99
C SER A 45 8.91 36.68 -5.63
N VAL A 46 10.12 37.24 -5.59
CA VAL A 46 10.84 37.56 -4.34
C VAL A 46 10.08 38.56 -3.50
N LEU A 47 9.57 39.65 -4.10
CA LEU A 47 8.77 40.66 -3.39
C LEU A 47 7.46 40.08 -2.84
N LEU A 48 6.78 39.22 -3.60
CA LEU A 48 5.58 38.53 -3.13
C LEU A 48 5.89 37.58 -1.97
N ALA A 49 7.00 36.83 -2.05
CA ALA A 49 7.43 35.94 -0.98
C ALA A 49 7.79 36.73 0.29
N ALA A 50 8.55 37.81 0.16
CA ALA A 50 8.90 38.71 1.26
C ALA A 50 7.65 39.37 1.87
N GLY A 51 6.72 39.85 1.03
CA GLY A 51 5.46 40.42 1.48
C GLY A 51 4.57 39.41 2.21
N ARG A 52 4.52 38.15 1.75
CA ARG A 52 3.85 37.05 2.45
C ARG A 52 4.52 36.75 3.79
N MET A 53 5.85 36.66 3.84
CA MET A 53 6.57 36.42 5.09
C MET A 53 6.34 37.54 6.11
N LEU A 54 6.38 38.81 5.68
CA LEU A 54 6.09 39.95 6.54
C LEU A 54 4.64 39.92 7.03
N SER A 55 3.68 39.62 6.15
CA SER A 55 2.26 39.51 6.52
C SER A 55 2.03 38.39 7.53
N LEU A 56 2.68 37.24 7.35
CA LEU A 56 2.64 36.13 8.31
C LEU A 56 3.28 36.52 9.64
N PHE A 57 4.44 37.17 9.61
CA PHE A 57 5.09 37.67 10.81
C PHE A 57 4.18 38.62 11.58
N LEU A 58 3.59 39.61 10.92
CA LEU A 58 2.66 40.56 11.54
C LEU A 58 1.43 39.83 12.09
N PHE A 59 0.82 38.93 11.30
CA PHE A 59 -0.32 38.14 11.76
C PHE A 59 0.00 37.37 13.05
N PHE A 60 1.10 36.60 13.07
CA PHE A 60 1.49 35.86 14.26
C PHE A 60 1.90 36.78 15.42
N PHE A 61 2.59 37.88 15.16
CA PHE A 61 2.95 38.85 16.20
C PHE A 61 1.71 39.37 16.95
N PHE A 62 0.61 39.63 16.24
CA PHE A 62 -0.63 40.12 16.84
C PHE A 62 -1.58 39.03 17.33
N THR A 63 -1.51 37.80 16.81
CA THR A 63 -2.49 36.73 17.11
C THR A 63 -1.93 35.57 17.92
N TRP A 64 -0.61 35.47 18.12
CA TRP A 64 -0.01 34.31 18.78
C TRP A 64 -0.57 34.01 20.18
N PRO A 65 -0.94 34.98 21.06
CA PRO A 65 -1.47 34.63 22.38
C PRO A 65 -2.80 33.89 22.27
N ILE A 66 -3.66 34.31 21.34
CA ILE A 66 -4.96 33.68 21.07
C ILE A 66 -4.75 32.31 20.43
N LEU A 67 -3.88 32.22 19.42
CA LEU A 67 -3.58 30.96 18.74
C LEU A 67 -2.99 29.92 19.71
N LEU A 68 -2.13 30.35 20.64
CA LEU A 68 -1.51 29.46 21.63
C LEU A 68 -2.56 28.92 22.62
N LEU A 69 -3.47 29.77 23.09
CA LEU A 69 -4.61 29.33 23.91
C LEU A 69 -5.51 28.35 23.14
N PHE A 70 -5.78 28.63 21.86
CA PHE A 70 -6.58 27.76 21.01
C PHE A 70 -5.91 26.39 20.78
N HIS A 71 -4.60 26.37 20.49
CA HIS A 71 -3.82 25.13 20.40
C HIS A 71 -3.82 24.35 21.72
N GLY A 72 -3.72 25.03 22.87
CA GLY A 72 -3.83 24.42 24.19
C GLY A 72 -5.19 23.76 24.40
N LEU A 73 -6.28 24.46 24.07
CA LEU A 73 -7.64 23.92 24.16
C LEU A 73 -7.84 22.70 23.26
N LEU A 74 -7.47 22.79 21.97
CA LEU A 74 -7.59 21.66 21.04
C LEU A 74 -6.77 20.45 21.48
N THR A 75 -5.59 20.67 22.05
CA THR A 75 -4.76 19.58 22.60
C THR A 75 -5.44 18.89 23.78
N LEU A 76 -6.13 19.64 24.66
CA LEU A 76 -6.90 19.07 25.77
C LEU A 76 -8.12 18.29 25.28
N LEU A 77 -8.84 18.84 24.30
CA LEU A 77 -10.00 18.18 23.67
C LEU A 77 -9.58 16.89 22.97
N ASP A 78 -8.47 16.90 22.23
CA ASP A 78 -7.92 15.72 21.56
C ASP A 78 -7.56 14.61 22.55
N ARG A 79 -6.88 14.95 23.66
CA ARG A 79 -6.58 13.98 24.72
C ARG A 79 -7.83 13.31 25.29
N HIS A 80 -8.92 14.06 25.45
CA HIS A 80 -10.20 13.49 25.86
C HIS A 80 -10.80 12.62 24.76
N ASN A 81 -10.86 13.12 23.52
CA ASN A 81 -11.43 12.42 22.37
C ASN A 81 -10.72 11.09 22.11
N ARG A 82 -9.39 11.04 22.11
CA ARG A 82 -8.60 9.81 21.93
C ARG A 82 -8.93 8.76 22.98
N ARG A 83 -9.20 9.14 24.24
CA ARG A 83 -9.63 8.20 25.30
C ARG A 83 -11.03 7.65 25.03
N VAL A 84 -11.94 8.48 24.52
CA VAL A 84 -13.32 8.07 24.18
C VAL A 84 -13.29 7.11 23.00
N VAL A 85 -12.59 7.47 21.92
CA VAL A 85 -12.44 6.65 20.71
C VAL A 85 -11.75 5.32 21.04
N LEU A 86 -10.65 5.34 21.80
CA LEU A 86 -9.96 4.10 22.19
C LEU A 86 -10.87 3.15 22.99
N LYS A 87 -11.68 3.68 23.93
CA LYS A 87 -12.65 2.88 24.67
C LYS A 87 -13.73 2.29 23.78
N HIS A 88 -14.19 3.04 22.77
CA HIS A 88 -15.13 2.56 21.76
C HIS A 88 -14.53 1.40 20.96
N GLN A 89 -13.30 1.59 20.45
CA GLN A 89 -12.58 0.58 19.66
C GLN A 89 -12.25 -0.69 20.47
N GLN A 90 -11.85 -0.55 21.74
CA GLN A 90 -11.61 -1.70 22.62
C GLN A 90 -12.88 -2.53 22.89
N ARG A 91 -14.06 -1.94 22.73
CA ARG A 91 -15.37 -2.59 22.88
C ARG A 91 -15.94 -3.07 21.54
N TRP A 92 -15.14 -3.08 20.47
CA TRP A 92 -15.59 -3.52 19.15
C TRP A 92 -16.17 -4.94 19.22
N PRO A 93 -17.49 -5.12 19.04
CA PRO A 93 -18.16 -6.35 19.40
C PRO A 93 -18.08 -7.42 18.31
N PHE A 94 -17.67 -7.03 17.10
CA PHE A 94 -17.74 -7.90 15.93
C PHE A 94 -16.52 -8.81 15.85
N GLU A 95 -16.80 -10.05 15.51
CA GLU A 95 -15.79 -11.07 15.24
C GLU A 95 -15.35 -10.97 13.78
N SER A 96 -14.11 -11.36 13.54
CA SER A 96 -13.60 -11.54 12.19
C SER A 96 -14.23 -12.78 11.54
N VAL A 97 -14.25 -12.78 10.22
CA VAL A 97 -14.69 -13.91 9.40
C VAL A 97 -13.45 -14.65 8.87
N PRO A 98 -13.49 -15.98 8.66
CA PRO A 98 -12.35 -16.73 8.13
C PRO A 98 -11.79 -16.15 6.82
N HIS A 99 -10.46 -16.13 6.71
CA HIS A 99 -9.72 -15.63 5.55
C HIS A 99 -9.84 -16.59 4.38
N VAL A 100 -9.35 -17.80 4.59
CA VAL A 100 -9.31 -18.88 3.62
C VAL A 100 -10.68 -19.51 3.67
N ARG A 101 -11.51 -19.12 2.72
CA ARG A 101 -12.83 -19.67 2.51
C ARG A 101 -12.75 -20.62 1.31
N PRO A 102 -13.49 -21.75 1.33
CA PRO A 102 -13.67 -22.52 0.12
C PRO A 102 -14.23 -21.62 -1.00
N VAL A 103 -13.68 -21.72 -2.20
CA VAL A 103 -14.19 -21.03 -3.38
C VAL A 103 -15.63 -21.46 -3.60
N ARG A 104 -16.57 -20.54 -3.39
CA ARG A 104 -18.02 -20.77 -3.51
C ARG A 104 -18.46 -20.81 -4.97
N VAL A 105 -17.83 -20.00 -5.81
CA VAL A 105 -18.11 -19.87 -7.24
C VAL A 105 -16.83 -20.13 -8.03
N ALA A 106 -16.84 -21.23 -8.78
CA ALA A 106 -15.76 -21.62 -9.67
C ALA A 106 -15.63 -20.68 -10.88
N ALA A 107 -14.45 -20.69 -11.51
CA ALA A 107 -14.24 -19.97 -12.77
C ALA A 107 -15.22 -20.44 -13.85
N SER A 108 -15.59 -19.54 -14.76
CA SER A 108 -16.51 -19.89 -15.85
C SER A 108 -15.87 -20.92 -16.78
N GLY A 109 -16.63 -21.94 -17.18
CA GLY A 109 -16.16 -22.88 -18.22
C GLY A 109 -15.94 -22.20 -19.58
N GLU A 110 -16.54 -21.04 -19.80
CA GLU A 110 -16.34 -20.20 -20.98
C GLU A 110 -15.02 -19.41 -20.93
N PHE A 111 -14.55 -19.07 -19.73
CA PHE A 111 -13.30 -18.35 -19.49
C PHE A 111 -12.40 -19.14 -18.54
N PRO A 112 -11.78 -20.24 -18.99
CA PRO A 112 -10.96 -21.08 -18.12
C PRO A 112 -9.84 -20.29 -17.46
N ILE A 113 -9.67 -20.49 -16.15
CA ILE A 113 -8.75 -19.69 -15.34
C ILE A 113 -7.28 -19.87 -15.78
N GLU A 114 -6.93 -21.03 -16.34
CA GLU A 114 -5.60 -21.35 -16.86
C GLU A 114 -5.16 -20.47 -18.05
N ASN A 115 -6.08 -19.78 -18.72
CA ASN A 115 -5.80 -18.90 -19.85
C ASN A 115 -5.45 -17.47 -19.44
N TRP A 116 -5.39 -17.19 -18.13
CA TRP A 116 -4.84 -15.94 -17.62
C TRP A 116 -3.31 -16.00 -17.55
N HIS A 117 -2.68 -14.92 -17.98
CA HIS A 117 -1.23 -14.75 -18.03
C HIS A 117 -0.80 -13.49 -17.30
N LEU A 118 0.30 -13.60 -16.56
CA LEU A 118 0.91 -12.49 -15.82
C LEU A 118 2.02 -11.87 -16.67
N ARG A 119 1.96 -10.56 -16.86
CA ARG A 119 3.04 -9.78 -17.48
C ARG A 119 3.72 -8.91 -16.44
N CYS A 120 5.04 -8.90 -16.46
CA CYS A 120 5.89 -8.14 -15.55
C CYS A 120 6.95 -7.35 -16.34
N GLU A 121 6.99 -6.04 -16.16
CA GLU A 121 7.90 -5.09 -16.83
C GLU A 121 8.41 -4.07 -15.80
N ASP A 122 9.69 -4.17 -15.39
CA ASP A 122 10.29 -3.29 -14.36
C ASP A 122 9.43 -3.11 -13.09
N GLY A 123 8.84 -4.23 -12.63
CA GLY A 123 7.91 -4.27 -11.50
C GLY A 123 6.45 -4.04 -11.86
N ARG A 124 6.12 -3.40 -12.99
CA ARG A 124 4.73 -3.24 -13.42
C ARG A 124 4.11 -4.62 -13.69
N GLN A 125 3.05 -4.97 -12.97
CA GLN A 125 2.36 -6.25 -13.12
C GLN A 125 0.97 -6.06 -13.76
N ARG A 126 0.62 -6.92 -14.73
CA ARG A 126 -0.67 -6.88 -15.43
C ARG A 126 -1.13 -8.30 -15.76
N TRP A 127 -2.41 -8.59 -15.55
CA TRP A 127 -3.02 -9.85 -15.97
C TRP A 127 -3.74 -9.70 -17.31
N CYS A 128 -3.52 -10.64 -18.21
CA CYS A 128 -4.11 -10.68 -19.55
C CYS A 128 -4.76 -12.03 -19.81
N TYR A 129 -5.89 -12.05 -20.53
CA TYR A 129 -6.60 -13.29 -20.87
C TYR A 129 -6.41 -13.65 -22.35
N GLY A 130 -6.08 -14.92 -22.64
CA GLY A 130 -6.01 -15.47 -24.00
C GLY A 130 -4.61 -15.48 -24.64
N GLU A 131 -4.55 -15.78 -25.94
CA GLU A 131 -3.30 -15.83 -26.71
C GLU A 131 -2.72 -14.42 -26.91
N LEU A 132 -1.48 -14.24 -26.48
CA LEU A 132 -0.78 -12.97 -26.52
C LEU A 132 0.01 -12.82 -27.83
N LEU A 133 -0.25 -11.77 -28.61
CA LEU A 133 0.57 -11.41 -29.76
C LEU A 133 1.80 -10.59 -29.30
N ASN A 134 2.97 -11.21 -29.42
CA ASN A 134 4.33 -10.65 -29.35
C ASN A 134 4.82 -9.89 -28.09
N GLU A 135 6.16 -9.86 -28.05
CA GLU A 135 7.15 -9.75 -26.96
C GLU A 135 7.09 -8.52 -26.06
N GLU A 136 6.87 -8.77 -24.75
CA GLU A 136 7.39 -8.01 -23.59
C GLU A 136 7.78 -6.54 -23.88
N GLU A 137 6.81 -5.71 -24.30
CA GLU A 137 7.09 -4.32 -24.65
C GLU A 137 7.70 -3.57 -23.45
N GLY A 138 8.85 -2.93 -23.66
CA GLY A 138 9.53 -2.16 -22.61
C GLY A 138 10.41 -2.96 -21.64
N ASN A 139 10.39 -4.30 -21.66
CA ASN A 139 11.25 -5.11 -20.80
C ASN A 139 12.69 -5.24 -21.33
N THR A 140 13.43 -4.14 -21.34
CA THR A 140 14.79 -4.08 -21.92
C THR A 140 15.72 -5.13 -21.28
N LEU A 141 15.60 -5.38 -19.97
CA LEU A 141 16.33 -6.45 -19.27
C LEU A 141 15.84 -7.84 -19.68
N GLY A 142 14.54 -8.09 -19.65
CA GLY A 142 13.98 -9.37 -20.06
C GLY A 142 14.40 -9.77 -21.46
N LYS A 143 14.44 -8.79 -22.39
CA LYS A 143 14.94 -8.96 -23.76
C LYS A 143 16.46 -9.20 -23.81
N ALA A 144 17.25 -8.41 -23.09
CA ALA A 144 18.71 -8.57 -23.03
C ALA A 144 19.10 -9.95 -22.48
N GLN A 145 18.46 -10.39 -21.39
CA GLN A 145 18.71 -11.69 -20.78
C GLN A 145 18.15 -12.85 -21.59
N ALA A 146 17.01 -12.69 -22.26
CA ALA A 146 16.49 -13.69 -23.19
C ALA A 146 17.42 -13.88 -24.41
N ALA A 147 18.20 -12.85 -24.76
CA ALA A 147 19.25 -12.91 -25.78
C ALA A 147 20.61 -13.45 -25.24
N GLY A 148 20.67 -13.96 -24.01
CA GLY A 148 21.87 -14.59 -23.44
C GLY A 148 22.82 -13.64 -22.71
N LEU A 149 22.47 -12.36 -22.53
CA LEU A 149 23.29 -11.41 -21.77
C LEU A 149 23.12 -11.63 -20.26
N THR A 150 24.23 -11.78 -19.54
CA THR A 150 24.24 -12.04 -18.10
C THR A 150 24.05 -10.79 -17.24
N ILE A 151 24.32 -9.58 -17.76
CA ILE A 151 24.28 -8.31 -17.02
C ILE A 151 23.91 -7.16 -17.97
N LEU A 152 23.05 -6.21 -17.54
CA LEU A 152 22.95 -4.88 -18.15
C LEU A 152 23.89 -3.92 -17.41
N PRO A 153 24.79 -3.20 -18.11
CA PRO A 153 25.61 -2.16 -17.47
C PRO A 153 24.72 -0.97 -17.07
N SER A 154 24.91 -0.48 -15.84
CA SER A 154 24.31 0.77 -15.35
C SER A 154 24.86 1.96 -16.14
N GLU A 155 24.03 2.97 -16.43
CA GLU A 155 24.43 4.20 -17.15
C GLU A 155 25.63 4.94 -16.50
N ASP A 156 25.88 4.73 -15.20
CA ASP A 156 27.00 5.31 -14.45
C ASP A 156 28.33 4.52 -14.54
N VAL A 157 28.38 3.41 -15.29
CA VAL A 157 29.63 2.67 -15.55
C VAL A 157 30.16 3.10 -16.92
N PRO A 158 31.37 3.69 -17.03
CA PRO A 158 31.90 4.11 -18.31
C PRO A 158 31.98 2.91 -19.26
N MET A 159 31.29 3.07 -20.40
CA MET A 159 31.29 2.17 -21.54
C MET A 159 32.71 1.78 -21.94
N VAL A 160 32.95 0.48 -22.07
CA VAL A 160 33.85 0.02 -23.13
C VAL A 160 33.02 0.09 -24.42
N GLY A 161 33.38 1.05 -25.27
CA GLY A 161 32.59 1.56 -26.41
C GLY A 161 32.40 0.61 -27.57
N GLU A 162 31.64 1.09 -28.59
CA GLU A 162 31.40 0.53 -29.95
C GLU A 162 30.99 -0.96 -30.07
N HIS A 163 31.10 -1.76 -29.02
CA HIS A 163 30.94 -3.20 -29.03
C HIS A 163 29.49 -3.64 -28.80
N TYR A 164 28.65 -2.80 -28.19
CA TYR A 164 27.27 -3.14 -27.81
C TYR A 164 26.32 -3.19 -29.02
N GLU A 165 26.40 -2.20 -29.91
CA GLU A 165 25.65 -2.19 -31.18
C GLU A 165 26.20 -3.24 -32.16
N TRP A 166 27.50 -3.47 -32.14
CA TRP A 166 28.16 -4.49 -32.96
C TRP A 166 27.89 -5.93 -32.48
N ALA A 167 27.79 -6.19 -31.17
CA ALA A 167 27.50 -7.52 -30.61
C ALA A 167 26.02 -7.91 -30.76
N ALA A 168 25.09 -6.96 -30.61
CA ALA A 168 23.68 -7.18 -30.90
C ALA A 168 23.42 -7.43 -32.40
N GLY A 169 24.17 -6.77 -33.29
CA GLY A 169 24.11 -6.99 -34.73
C GLY A 169 24.80 -8.26 -35.24
N ASN A 170 25.70 -8.87 -34.46
CA ASN A 170 26.51 -10.03 -34.86
C ASN A 170 26.30 -11.29 -33.99
N ALA A 171 25.24 -11.35 -33.18
CA ALA A 171 24.92 -12.53 -32.38
C ALA A 171 24.63 -13.73 -33.29
N VAL A 172 25.64 -14.57 -33.51
CA VAL A 172 25.51 -15.86 -34.18
C VAL A 172 24.71 -16.77 -33.25
N THR A 173 23.59 -17.30 -33.73
CA THR A 173 22.77 -18.27 -33.02
C THR A 173 23.60 -19.55 -32.76
N PRO A 174 23.88 -19.94 -31.50
CA PRO A 174 24.60 -21.17 -31.23
C PRO A 174 23.71 -22.37 -31.57
N THR A 175 24.28 -23.36 -32.26
CA THR A 175 23.54 -24.51 -32.82
C THR A 175 23.04 -25.54 -31.80
N LYS A 176 23.14 -25.28 -30.48
CA LYS A 176 22.55 -26.10 -29.40
C LYS A 176 22.63 -25.49 -27.99
N GLU A 177 22.35 -24.19 -27.83
CA GLU A 177 22.12 -23.60 -26.50
C GLU A 177 20.66 -23.81 -26.03
N PRO A 178 20.39 -23.92 -24.73
CA PRO A 178 19.02 -24.00 -24.21
C PRO A 178 18.25 -22.73 -24.56
N ASP A 179 17.03 -22.89 -25.08
CA ASP A 179 16.11 -21.79 -25.36
C ASP A 179 15.73 -21.07 -24.04
N MET A 180 16.50 -20.02 -23.71
CA MET A 180 16.33 -19.24 -22.49
C MET A 180 14.93 -18.62 -22.40
N ARG A 181 14.32 -18.28 -23.54
CA ARG A 181 12.95 -17.79 -23.60
C ARG A 181 11.97 -18.88 -23.17
N ALA A 182 12.13 -20.11 -23.66
CA ALA A 182 11.31 -21.24 -23.23
C ALA A 182 11.49 -21.56 -21.74
N ILE A 183 12.71 -21.46 -21.20
CA ILE A 183 12.98 -21.68 -19.77
C ILE A 183 12.27 -20.62 -18.91
N LYS A 184 12.45 -19.34 -19.23
CA LYS A 184 11.80 -18.24 -18.49
C LYS A 184 10.27 -18.30 -18.62
N ALA A 185 9.75 -18.64 -19.79
CA ALA A 185 8.32 -18.85 -20.00
C ALA A 185 7.78 -19.98 -19.11
N LYS A 186 8.50 -21.10 -19.01
CA LYS A 186 8.15 -22.21 -18.11
C LYS A 186 8.16 -21.81 -16.63
N GLN A 187 9.16 -21.01 -16.21
CA GLN A 187 9.24 -20.50 -14.84
C GLN A 187 8.09 -19.54 -14.51
N ARG A 188 7.83 -18.56 -15.39
CA ARG A 188 6.68 -17.66 -15.24
C ARG A 188 5.36 -18.44 -15.26
N ARG A 189 5.23 -19.47 -16.09
CA ARG A 189 4.02 -20.31 -16.13
C ARG A 189 3.77 -21.03 -14.80
N PHE A 190 4.82 -21.52 -14.14
CA PHE A 190 4.68 -22.08 -12.79
C PHE A 190 4.16 -21.03 -11.80
N LEU A 191 4.74 -19.83 -11.82
CA LEU A 191 4.30 -18.70 -10.99
C LEU A 191 2.83 -18.32 -11.26
N GLU A 192 2.42 -18.21 -12.53
CA GLU A 192 1.02 -17.98 -12.91
C GLU A 192 0.09 -19.05 -12.33
N GLN A 193 0.41 -20.32 -12.55
CA GLN A 193 -0.40 -21.44 -12.07
C GLN A 193 -0.48 -21.46 -10.54
N TYR A 194 0.60 -21.09 -9.86
CA TYR A 194 0.60 -20.93 -8.41
C TYR A 194 -0.31 -19.79 -7.95
N GLN A 195 -0.17 -18.59 -8.53
CA GLN A 195 -0.99 -17.41 -8.17
C GLN A 195 -2.47 -17.59 -8.53
N LEU A 196 -2.80 -18.43 -9.52
CA LEU A 196 -4.17 -18.79 -9.89
C LEU A 196 -4.77 -19.92 -9.03
N GLY A 197 -3.98 -20.52 -8.14
CA GLY A 197 -4.41 -21.66 -7.31
C GLY A 197 -4.59 -22.97 -8.10
N LEU A 198 -3.90 -23.13 -9.22
CA LEU A 198 -3.86 -24.36 -10.03
C LEU A 198 -2.83 -25.37 -9.51
N HIS A 199 -1.89 -24.92 -8.67
CA HIS A 199 -0.96 -25.77 -7.93
C HIS A 199 -1.36 -25.88 -6.46
N ASN A 200 -2.31 -26.78 -6.16
CA ASN A 200 -2.76 -27.01 -4.78
C ASN A 200 -2.21 -28.34 -4.27
N THR A 201 -1.01 -28.30 -3.67
CA THR A 201 -0.61 -29.37 -2.75
C THR A 201 -0.93 -28.95 -1.32
N THR A 202 -1.55 -29.83 -0.56
CA THR A 202 -1.80 -29.67 0.88
C THR A 202 -1.01 -30.69 1.69
N GLU A 203 -0.22 -31.53 1.03
CA GLU A 203 0.55 -32.58 1.67
C GLU A 203 1.74 -31.99 2.42
N ILE A 204 1.83 -32.31 3.71
CA ILE A 204 2.91 -31.90 4.60
C ILE A 204 4.01 -32.96 4.58
N ARG A 205 5.27 -32.52 4.44
CA ARG A 205 6.44 -33.40 4.62
C ARG A 205 7.28 -32.90 5.79
N ARG A 206 7.37 -33.70 6.85
CA ARG A 206 8.24 -33.37 7.97
C ARG A 206 9.70 -33.45 7.55
N ARG A 207 10.44 -32.34 7.67
CA ARG A 207 11.88 -32.31 7.42
C ARG A 207 12.66 -32.83 8.63
N ALA A 208 13.82 -33.44 8.38
CA ALA A 208 14.66 -34.01 9.42
C ALA A 208 15.33 -32.92 10.28
N SER A 209 15.68 -31.79 9.65
CA SER A 209 16.36 -30.67 10.31
C SER A 209 15.76 -29.31 9.90
N PRO A 210 15.92 -28.27 10.74
CA PRO A 210 15.64 -26.87 10.38
C PRO A 210 16.41 -26.40 9.15
N GLU A 211 17.63 -26.90 8.94
CA GLU A 211 18.45 -26.62 7.76
C GLU A 211 17.83 -27.16 6.47
N ASP A 212 17.28 -28.39 6.49
CA ASP A 212 16.56 -28.95 5.34
C ASP A 212 15.27 -28.19 5.06
N ALA A 213 14.53 -27.81 6.11
CA ALA A 213 13.33 -26.99 5.97
C ALA A 213 13.63 -25.61 5.38
N MET A 214 14.73 -24.99 5.83
CA MET A 214 15.23 -23.72 5.30
C MET A 214 15.55 -23.83 3.81
N ARG A 215 16.33 -24.85 3.41
CA ARG A 215 16.75 -25.04 2.00
C ARG A 215 15.56 -25.19 1.07
N ASP A 216 14.63 -26.09 1.42
CA ASP A 216 13.42 -26.32 0.61
C ASP A 216 12.54 -25.06 0.53
N GLY A 217 12.47 -24.29 1.62
CA GLY A 217 11.74 -23.03 1.66
C GLY A 217 12.37 -21.97 0.75
N VAL A 218 13.70 -21.85 0.76
CA VAL A 218 14.44 -20.94 -0.15
C VAL A 218 14.25 -21.37 -1.60
N GLU A 219 14.39 -22.66 -1.92
CA GLU A 219 14.18 -23.17 -3.27
C GLU A 219 12.76 -22.88 -3.78
N PHE A 220 11.75 -23.04 -2.92
CA PHE A 220 10.37 -22.70 -3.28
C PHE A 220 10.19 -21.18 -3.46
N LEU A 221 10.70 -20.36 -2.54
CA LEU A 221 10.62 -18.89 -2.62
C LEU A 221 11.24 -18.37 -3.93
N LEU A 222 12.39 -18.89 -4.34
CA LEU A 222 13.05 -18.48 -5.59
C LEU A 222 12.27 -18.86 -6.84
N ARG A 223 11.44 -19.92 -6.80
CA ARG A 223 10.54 -20.28 -7.92
C ARG A 223 9.39 -19.29 -8.12
N LEU A 224 9.12 -18.44 -7.14
CA LEU A 224 8.10 -17.39 -7.21
C LEU A 224 8.64 -16.06 -7.76
N GLN A 225 9.95 -15.95 -8.00
CA GLN A 225 10.54 -14.77 -8.63
C GLN A 225 10.12 -14.68 -10.10
N ASP A 226 9.69 -13.51 -10.56
CA ASP A 226 9.47 -13.31 -11.99
C ASP A 226 10.82 -13.33 -12.74
N PRO A 227 11.00 -14.22 -13.72
CA PRO A 227 12.31 -14.47 -14.33
C PRO A 227 12.75 -13.39 -15.32
N TYR A 228 11.96 -12.34 -15.51
CA TYR A 228 12.29 -11.26 -16.44
C TYR A 228 12.51 -9.92 -15.75
N SER A 229 11.66 -9.59 -14.79
CA SER A 229 11.75 -8.34 -14.02
C SER A 229 12.47 -8.50 -12.68
N GLY A 230 12.70 -9.73 -12.22
CA GLY A 230 13.49 -10.04 -11.03
C GLY A 230 12.80 -9.78 -9.68
N HIS A 231 11.59 -9.22 -9.68
CA HIS A 231 10.79 -9.00 -8.48
C HIS A 231 9.88 -10.19 -8.15
N TRP A 232 9.27 -10.18 -6.98
CA TRP A 232 8.24 -11.14 -6.57
C TRP A 232 6.84 -10.53 -6.73
N PRO A 233 6.09 -10.87 -7.79
CA PRO A 233 4.74 -10.36 -7.98
C PRO A 233 3.76 -11.09 -7.05
N ASN A 234 2.87 -10.32 -6.41
CA ASN A 234 1.88 -10.84 -5.47
C ASN A 234 0.55 -10.06 -5.56
N ASP A 235 -0.53 -10.72 -5.12
CA ASP A 235 -1.77 -10.05 -4.77
C ASP A 235 -1.52 -9.06 -3.61
N TYR A 236 -2.21 -7.93 -3.64
CA TYR A 236 -2.19 -6.92 -2.60
C TYR A 236 -3.59 -6.34 -2.35
N SER A 237 -4.61 -7.19 -2.40
CA SER A 237 -6.02 -6.87 -2.17
C SER A 237 -6.43 -7.05 -0.69
N GLY A 238 -7.73 -6.97 -0.39
CA GLY A 238 -8.26 -7.19 0.96
C GLY A 238 -9.42 -6.26 1.29
N PRO A 239 -9.27 -4.93 1.12
CA PRO A 239 -10.39 -4.00 1.32
C PRO A 239 -11.45 -4.17 0.21
N LEU A 240 -12.72 -4.29 0.61
CA LEU A 240 -13.85 -4.56 -0.29
C LEU A 240 -14.53 -3.29 -0.81
N PHE A 241 -14.03 -2.10 -0.48
CA PHE A 241 -14.50 -0.83 -1.03
C PHE A 241 -13.68 -0.33 -2.23
N LEU A 242 -12.62 -1.05 -2.64
CA LEU A 242 -11.74 -0.64 -3.75
C LEU A 242 -12.34 -0.94 -5.13
N THR A 243 -12.78 -2.19 -5.31
CA THR A 243 -13.36 -2.66 -6.57
C THR A 243 -14.58 -1.83 -6.99
N PRO A 244 -15.53 -1.50 -6.09
CA PRO A 244 -16.65 -0.63 -6.42
C PRO A 244 -16.25 0.72 -7.03
N GLY A 245 -15.22 1.40 -6.50
CA GLY A 245 -14.78 2.70 -7.03
C GLY A 245 -14.38 2.64 -8.51
N PHE A 246 -13.64 1.60 -8.92
CA PHE A 246 -13.27 1.38 -10.33
C PHE A 246 -14.49 1.08 -11.20
N ILE A 247 -15.40 0.22 -10.73
CA ILE A 247 -16.63 -0.10 -11.45
C ILE A 247 -17.54 1.12 -11.60
N PHE A 248 -17.61 1.97 -10.59
CA PHE A 248 -18.41 3.20 -10.61
C PHE A 248 -17.86 4.18 -11.64
N THR A 249 -16.55 4.44 -11.62
CA THR A 249 -15.90 5.29 -12.63
C THR A 249 -16.09 4.72 -14.04
N LYS A 250 -15.90 3.41 -14.23
CA LYS A 250 -16.14 2.74 -15.52
C LYS A 250 -17.59 2.91 -15.99
N PHE A 251 -18.58 2.70 -15.11
CA PHE A 251 -20.00 2.85 -15.43
C PHE A 251 -20.34 4.28 -15.89
N ILE A 252 -19.84 5.28 -15.15
CA ILE A 252 -20.06 6.70 -15.45
C ILE A 252 -19.49 7.06 -16.82
N VAL A 253 -18.20 6.76 -17.04
CA VAL A 253 -17.49 7.06 -18.30
C VAL A 253 -18.18 6.37 -19.48
N ALA A 254 -18.59 5.11 -19.30
CA ALA A 254 -19.22 4.32 -20.34
C ALA A 254 -20.68 4.71 -20.61
N GLY A 255 -21.28 5.59 -19.79
CA GLY A 255 -22.71 5.89 -19.87
C GLY A 255 -23.60 4.67 -19.61
N GLY A 256 -23.14 3.73 -18.77
CA GLY A 256 -23.83 2.48 -18.47
C GLY A 256 -23.70 1.37 -19.51
N ASP A 257 -22.96 1.58 -20.60
CA ASP A 257 -22.71 0.54 -21.61
C ASP A 257 -21.64 -0.46 -21.11
N ILE A 258 -22.08 -1.66 -20.75
CA ILE A 258 -21.22 -2.74 -20.23
C ILE A 258 -20.07 -3.06 -21.19
N ARG A 259 -20.27 -3.00 -22.52
CA ARG A 259 -19.21 -3.29 -23.49
C ARG A 259 -18.12 -2.22 -23.49
N LYS A 260 -18.48 -0.97 -23.18
CA LYS A 260 -17.51 0.13 -23.02
C LYS A 260 -16.86 0.15 -21.63
N MET A 261 -17.52 -0.38 -20.60
CA MET A 261 -16.91 -0.57 -19.27
C MET A 261 -15.77 -1.59 -19.31
N PHE A 262 -15.95 -2.63 -20.12
CA PHE A 262 -15.01 -3.74 -20.28
C PHE A 262 -14.63 -3.91 -21.75
N PRO A 263 -13.94 -2.93 -22.33
CA PRO A 263 -13.54 -3.01 -23.73
C PRO A 263 -12.50 -4.12 -23.89
N PRO A 264 -12.42 -4.75 -25.08
CA PRO A 264 -11.30 -5.62 -25.40
C PRO A 264 -9.97 -4.86 -25.31
N HIS A 265 -8.90 -5.56 -24.95
CA HIS A 265 -7.56 -4.99 -24.99
C HIS A 265 -7.22 -4.62 -26.44
N ARG A 266 -6.72 -3.39 -26.66
CA ARG A 266 -6.51 -2.85 -28.02
C ARG A 266 -5.55 -3.69 -28.87
N ASP A 267 -4.58 -4.34 -28.21
CA ASP A 267 -3.51 -5.10 -28.87
C ASP A 267 -3.83 -6.60 -29.05
N HIS A 268 -5.06 -7.04 -28.74
CA HIS A 268 -5.47 -8.43 -28.98
C HIS A 268 -6.03 -8.58 -30.41
N GLN A 269 -5.39 -9.39 -31.25
CA GLN A 269 -6.00 -9.89 -32.50
C GLN A 269 -6.23 -11.40 -32.35
N HIS A 270 -7.45 -11.85 -32.59
CA HIS A 270 -7.77 -13.27 -32.55
C HIS A 270 -7.57 -13.91 -33.92
N LYS A 271 -7.28 -15.21 -33.90
CA LYS A 271 -7.29 -16.05 -35.10
C LYS A 271 -8.67 -15.92 -35.77
N ASN A 272 -8.70 -15.56 -37.06
CA ASN A 272 -9.91 -15.35 -37.87
C ASN A 272 -10.73 -14.07 -37.58
N ASP A 273 -10.13 -13.01 -37.04
CA ASP A 273 -10.80 -11.71 -36.81
C ASP A 273 -12.01 -11.76 -35.85
N GLU A 274 -12.10 -12.78 -34.98
CA GLU A 274 -13.16 -12.84 -33.97
C GLU A 274 -13.04 -11.72 -32.91
N PRO A 275 -14.14 -11.15 -32.41
CA PRO A 275 -14.08 -10.11 -31.37
C PRO A 275 -13.43 -10.61 -30.08
N CYS A 276 -12.42 -9.88 -29.55
CA CYS A 276 -11.80 -10.26 -28.28
C CYS A 276 -12.80 -10.25 -27.13
N ARG A 277 -12.82 -11.35 -26.39
CA ARG A 277 -13.68 -11.53 -25.21
C ARG A 277 -12.94 -11.33 -23.88
N CYS A 278 -11.72 -10.80 -23.95
CA CYS A 278 -10.87 -10.48 -22.80
C CYS A 278 -11.53 -9.52 -21.79
N GLY A 279 -12.24 -8.48 -22.26
CA GLY A 279 -12.99 -7.59 -21.37
C GLY A 279 -14.15 -8.30 -20.65
N GLU A 280 -14.83 -9.20 -21.35
CA GLU A 280 -15.88 -10.03 -20.75
C GLU A 280 -15.31 -11.01 -19.70
N ALA A 281 -14.13 -11.58 -19.96
CA ALA A 281 -13.41 -12.39 -18.98
C ALA A 281 -13.08 -11.58 -17.70
N GLU A 282 -12.56 -10.35 -17.84
CA GLU A 282 -12.34 -9.42 -16.71
C GLU A 282 -13.64 -9.20 -15.92
N ARG A 283 -14.74 -8.87 -16.61
CA ARG A 283 -16.05 -8.63 -15.99
C ARG A 283 -16.52 -9.83 -15.16
N VAL A 284 -16.49 -11.02 -15.75
CA VAL A 284 -16.95 -12.26 -15.10
C VAL A 284 -16.08 -12.60 -13.89
N GLU A 285 -14.76 -12.43 -13.98
CA GLU A 285 -13.86 -12.69 -12.87
C GLU A 285 -13.99 -11.66 -11.74
N MET A 286 -14.31 -10.40 -12.05
CA MET A 286 -14.62 -9.39 -11.03
C MET A 286 -15.94 -9.68 -10.31
N ILE A 287 -16.97 -10.16 -11.03
CA ILE A 287 -18.21 -10.65 -10.40
C ILE A 287 -17.90 -11.86 -9.52
N ARG A 288 -17.07 -12.78 -9.99
CA ARG A 288 -16.71 -14.01 -9.26
C ARG A 288 -16.00 -13.69 -7.94
N TYR A 289 -15.08 -12.73 -7.94
CA TYR A 289 -14.41 -12.25 -6.73
C TYR A 289 -15.42 -11.78 -5.68
N LEU A 290 -16.37 -10.92 -6.05
CA LEU A 290 -17.39 -10.44 -5.13
C LEU A 290 -18.26 -11.60 -4.61
N ARG A 291 -18.69 -12.53 -5.49
CA ARG A 291 -19.46 -13.69 -5.05
C ARG A 291 -18.68 -14.58 -4.06
N ASN A 292 -17.37 -14.71 -4.18
CA ASN A 292 -16.58 -15.52 -3.27
C ASN A 292 -16.38 -14.88 -1.89
N TYR A 293 -16.44 -13.55 -1.79
CA TYR A 293 -16.29 -12.82 -0.53
C TYR A 293 -17.61 -12.34 0.12
N MET A 294 -18.76 -12.67 -0.47
CA MET A 294 -20.05 -12.49 0.18
C MET A 294 -20.14 -13.34 1.46
N ASN A 295 -20.58 -12.73 2.55
CA ASN A 295 -20.77 -13.41 3.83
C ASN A 295 -22.04 -14.28 3.83
N LYS A 296 -22.15 -15.18 4.82
CA LYS A 296 -23.27 -16.13 4.93
C LYS A 296 -24.63 -15.44 5.09
N ASP A 297 -24.66 -14.26 5.69
CA ASP A 297 -25.86 -13.43 5.86
C ASP A 297 -26.28 -12.67 4.58
N GLY A 298 -25.49 -12.75 3.51
CA GLY A 298 -25.75 -12.08 2.23
C GLY A 298 -25.08 -10.72 2.10
N GLY A 299 -24.48 -10.21 3.18
CA GLY A 299 -23.75 -8.94 3.17
C GLY A 299 -22.29 -9.09 2.74
N PHE A 300 -21.59 -7.96 2.74
CA PHE A 300 -20.16 -7.85 2.51
C PHE A 300 -19.52 -7.04 3.63
N GLY A 301 -18.32 -7.44 4.05
CA GLY A 301 -17.54 -6.64 4.99
C GLY A 301 -16.86 -5.43 4.34
N GLN A 302 -16.24 -4.59 5.17
CA GLN A 302 -15.33 -3.54 4.71
C GLN A 302 -14.04 -4.12 4.09
N HIS A 303 -13.69 -5.34 4.47
CA HIS A 303 -12.57 -6.14 3.97
C HIS A 303 -12.94 -7.62 3.96
N THR A 304 -12.11 -8.46 3.33
CA THR A 304 -12.35 -9.91 3.10
C THR A 304 -12.57 -10.75 4.36
N GLU A 305 -12.06 -10.30 5.51
CA GLU A 305 -12.24 -10.92 6.83
C GLU A 305 -13.22 -10.18 7.75
N GLY A 306 -13.97 -9.20 7.23
CA GLY A 306 -14.86 -8.38 8.02
C GLY A 306 -16.26 -8.98 8.14
N HIS A 307 -16.94 -8.72 9.26
CA HIS A 307 -18.39 -8.88 9.36
C HIS A 307 -19.09 -7.98 8.33
N SER A 308 -20.32 -8.31 7.97
CA SER A 308 -21.08 -7.52 6.99
C SER A 308 -21.34 -6.10 7.49
N THR A 309 -21.11 -5.12 6.63
CA THR A 309 -21.28 -3.70 6.95
C THR A 309 -22.10 -3.00 5.85
N MET A 310 -22.65 -1.81 6.16
CA MET A 310 -23.42 -1.04 5.19
C MET A 310 -22.52 -0.51 4.06
N LEU A 311 -21.30 -0.06 4.38
CA LEU A 311 -20.30 0.34 3.39
C LEU A 311 -19.98 -0.79 2.41
N GLY A 312 -19.58 -1.94 2.95
CA GLY A 312 -19.22 -3.11 2.15
C GLY A 312 -20.40 -3.58 1.30
N THR A 313 -21.56 -3.75 1.92
CA THR A 313 -22.71 -4.36 1.23
C THR A 313 -23.31 -3.45 0.17
N ALA A 314 -23.52 -2.16 0.47
CA ALA A 314 -24.13 -1.24 -0.49
C ALA A 314 -23.24 -1.03 -1.72
N LEU A 315 -21.94 -0.80 -1.52
CA LEU A 315 -21.02 -0.54 -2.64
C LEU A 315 -20.83 -1.77 -3.54
N ASN A 316 -20.67 -2.95 -2.94
CA ASN A 316 -20.50 -4.19 -3.72
C ASN A 316 -21.81 -4.64 -4.40
N TYR A 317 -22.98 -4.39 -3.78
CA TYR A 317 -24.27 -4.59 -4.44
C TYR A 317 -24.39 -3.72 -5.68
N VAL A 318 -24.13 -2.41 -5.58
CA VAL A 318 -24.18 -1.50 -6.73
C VAL A 318 -23.17 -1.93 -7.80
N ALA A 319 -21.96 -2.33 -7.42
CA ALA A 319 -20.95 -2.81 -8.36
C ALA A 319 -21.41 -4.06 -9.14
N LEU A 320 -22.02 -5.05 -8.46
CA LEU A 320 -22.61 -6.23 -9.13
C LEU A 320 -23.67 -5.82 -10.14
N ARG A 321 -24.57 -4.90 -9.78
CA ARG A 321 -25.64 -4.41 -10.64
C ARG A 321 -25.08 -3.66 -11.86
N PHE A 322 -24.06 -2.82 -11.68
CA PHE A 322 -23.37 -2.11 -12.77
C PHE A 322 -22.63 -3.06 -13.72
N MET A 323 -22.09 -4.18 -13.21
CA MET A 323 -21.50 -5.22 -14.05
C MET A 323 -22.54 -6.11 -14.74
N GLY A 324 -23.85 -5.84 -14.58
CA GLY A 324 -24.92 -6.54 -15.29
C GLY A 324 -25.53 -7.74 -14.55
N VAL A 325 -25.22 -7.94 -13.25
CA VAL A 325 -25.90 -8.98 -12.46
C VAL A 325 -27.37 -8.57 -12.24
N PRO A 326 -28.38 -9.40 -12.60
CA PRO A 326 -29.80 -9.08 -12.45
C PRO A 326 -30.26 -8.82 -11.01
N ALA A 327 -31.38 -8.10 -10.85
CA ALA A 327 -31.91 -7.75 -9.51
C ALA A 327 -32.46 -8.96 -8.76
N ASP A 328 -32.94 -9.94 -9.50
CA ASP A 328 -33.52 -11.20 -9.06
C ASP A 328 -32.48 -12.33 -8.96
N ASP A 329 -31.21 -12.06 -9.26
CA ASP A 329 -30.11 -12.97 -8.94
C ASP A 329 -30.12 -13.30 -7.44
N ALA A 330 -29.84 -14.54 -7.09
CA ALA A 330 -29.93 -15.04 -5.72
C ALA A 330 -29.01 -14.27 -4.75
N ASP A 331 -27.78 -13.96 -5.17
CA ASP A 331 -26.83 -13.22 -4.34
C ASP A 331 -27.20 -11.73 -4.27
N ALA A 332 -27.64 -11.14 -5.39
CA ALA A 332 -28.14 -9.76 -5.40
C ALA A 332 -29.37 -9.61 -4.48
N THR A 333 -30.30 -10.55 -4.51
CA THR A 333 -31.49 -10.56 -3.66
C THR A 333 -31.12 -10.63 -2.17
N ARG A 334 -30.15 -11.47 -1.81
CA ARG A 334 -29.65 -11.59 -0.43
C ARG A 334 -28.96 -10.30 0.03
N ALA A 335 -28.10 -9.71 -0.80
CA ALA A 335 -27.44 -8.45 -0.47
C ALA A 335 -28.44 -7.29 -0.32
N ARG A 336 -29.43 -7.18 -1.22
CA ARG A 336 -30.52 -6.20 -1.11
C ARG A 336 -31.34 -6.39 0.16
N ALA A 337 -31.70 -7.64 0.49
CA ALA A 337 -32.43 -7.95 1.71
C ALA A 337 -31.61 -7.54 2.95
N TRP A 338 -30.31 -7.83 2.95
CA TRP A 338 -29.41 -7.40 4.01
C TRP A 338 -29.40 -5.87 4.16
N ILE A 339 -29.21 -5.11 3.07
CA ILE A 339 -29.22 -3.64 3.08
C ILE A 339 -30.53 -3.10 3.68
N ARG A 340 -31.68 -3.58 3.22
CA ARG A 340 -32.99 -3.09 3.67
C ARG A 340 -33.28 -3.47 5.13
N SER A 341 -32.89 -4.67 5.56
CA SER A 341 -33.06 -5.09 6.96
C SER A 341 -32.21 -4.29 7.97
N HIS A 342 -31.15 -3.61 7.49
CA HIS A 342 -30.27 -2.76 8.29
C HIS A 342 -30.54 -1.25 8.09
N GLY A 343 -31.76 -0.89 7.69
CA GLY A 343 -32.20 0.51 7.58
C GLY A 343 -31.88 1.19 6.24
N GLY A 344 -31.40 0.45 5.25
CA GLY A 344 -31.10 0.97 3.92
C GLY A 344 -29.84 1.85 3.86
N ALA A 345 -29.49 2.28 2.63
CA ALA A 345 -28.26 3.00 2.36
C ALA A 345 -28.21 4.45 2.92
N VAL A 346 -29.27 4.96 3.58
CA VAL A 346 -29.24 6.28 4.25
C VAL A 346 -28.23 6.37 5.40
N SER A 347 -27.80 5.22 5.93
CA SER A 347 -26.86 5.12 7.06
C SER A 347 -25.44 4.71 6.62
N VAL A 348 -25.16 4.61 5.32
CA VAL A 348 -23.83 4.22 4.84
C VAL A 348 -22.75 5.20 5.35
N PRO A 349 -21.53 4.78 5.70
CA PRO A 349 -20.47 5.69 6.15
C PRO A 349 -20.13 6.80 5.16
N THR A 350 -19.45 7.86 5.63
CA THR A 350 -19.16 9.07 4.84
C THR A 350 -18.56 8.78 3.46
N TRP A 351 -17.58 7.88 3.35
CA TRP A 351 -17.01 7.51 2.04
C TRP A 351 -18.03 6.83 1.12
N GLY A 352 -18.89 5.96 1.66
CA GLY A 352 -19.96 5.34 0.90
C GLY A 352 -21.00 6.37 0.45
N LYS A 353 -21.34 7.35 1.29
CA LYS A 353 -22.24 8.45 0.89
C LYS A 353 -21.65 9.23 -0.28
N VAL A 354 -20.38 9.61 -0.19
CA VAL A 354 -19.72 10.35 -1.27
C VAL A 354 -19.70 9.54 -2.57
N TRP A 355 -19.35 8.26 -2.54
CA TRP A 355 -19.40 7.41 -3.73
C TRP A 355 -20.81 7.25 -4.30
N LEU A 356 -21.84 7.10 -3.44
CA LEU A 356 -23.23 7.04 -3.89
C LEU A 356 -23.73 8.39 -4.43
N CYS A 357 -23.27 9.52 -3.89
CA CYS A 357 -23.53 10.85 -4.46
C CYS A 357 -22.92 10.97 -5.86
N ILE A 358 -21.66 10.54 -5.99
CA ILE A 358 -20.95 10.50 -7.27
C ILE A 358 -21.79 9.70 -8.26
N VAL A 359 -22.18 8.46 -7.99
CA VAL A 359 -22.99 7.69 -8.97
C VAL A 359 -24.47 8.11 -9.09
N GLY A 360 -24.92 9.16 -8.41
CA GLY A 360 -26.30 9.65 -8.47
C GLY A 360 -27.34 8.82 -7.71
N LEU A 361 -26.88 8.01 -6.75
CA LEU A 361 -27.71 7.16 -5.89
C LEU A 361 -27.89 7.73 -4.47
N TYR A 362 -27.31 8.87 -4.13
CA TYR A 362 -27.49 9.55 -2.85
C TYR A 362 -27.46 11.07 -3.08
N CYS A 363 -28.15 11.87 -2.26
CA CYS A 363 -28.13 13.33 -2.41
C CYS A 363 -26.95 13.98 -1.68
N TRP A 364 -26.27 14.92 -2.35
CA TRP A 364 -25.19 15.72 -1.75
C TRP A 364 -25.61 16.50 -0.49
N ASP A 365 -26.90 16.79 -0.31
CA ASP A 365 -27.40 17.46 0.90
C ASP A 365 -27.37 16.54 2.14
N GLY A 366 -27.29 15.23 1.94
CA GLY A 366 -27.26 14.24 3.01
C GLY A 366 -25.87 13.83 3.48
N ILE A 367 -24.84 14.62 3.16
CA ILE A 367 -23.49 14.46 3.71
C ILE A 367 -23.05 15.71 4.48
N ASN A 368 -22.14 15.55 5.43
CA ASN A 368 -21.50 16.71 6.06
C ASN A 368 -20.70 17.50 4.99
N PRO A 369 -20.75 18.85 4.99
CA PRO A 369 -20.08 19.63 3.96
C PRO A 369 -18.58 19.40 3.85
N ILE A 370 -18.10 19.23 2.63
CA ILE A 370 -16.67 19.10 2.27
C ILE A 370 -16.28 20.20 1.25
N PRO A 371 -16.27 21.48 1.68
CA PRO A 371 -16.10 22.60 0.75
C PRO A 371 -14.71 22.60 0.09
N PRO A 372 -14.61 22.84 -1.23
CA PRO A 372 -13.32 22.94 -1.93
C PRO A 372 -12.44 24.07 -1.39
N GLU A 373 -13.03 25.09 -0.76
CA GLU A 373 -12.33 26.22 -0.15
C GLU A 373 -11.33 25.83 0.94
N LEU A 374 -11.42 24.61 1.48
CA LEU A 374 -10.39 24.04 2.36
C LEU A 374 -9.01 23.94 1.66
N SER A 375 -8.99 23.85 0.33
CA SER A 375 -7.75 23.88 -0.48
C SER A 375 -7.06 25.24 -0.48
N LEU A 376 -7.75 26.30 -0.04
CA LEU A 376 -7.21 27.66 0.02
C LEU A 376 -6.70 28.02 1.42
N LEU A 377 -6.75 27.08 2.38
CA LEU A 377 -6.25 27.32 3.73
C LEU A 377 -4.74 27.61 3.69
N PRO A 378 -4.28 28.67 4.39
CA PRO A 378 -2.86 29.01 4.42
C PRO A 378 -1.98 27.86 4.90
N ASP A 379 -0.78 27.69 4.35
CA ASP A 379 0.14 26.57 4.66
C ASP A 379 0.53 26.45 6.15
N TRP A 380 0.40 27.52 6.94
CA TRP A 380 0.64 27.49 8.39
C TRP A 380 -0.54 26.92 9.19
N PHE A 381 -1.74 26.90 8.61
CA PHE A 381 -2.95 26.45 9.29
C PHE A 381 -2.92 24.93 9.47
N PRO A 382 -3.26 24.38 10.66
CA PRO A 382 -3.13 22.95 10.96
C PRO A 382 -3.84 21.99 9.99
N LEU A 383 -4.98 22.41 9.41
CA LEU A 383 -5.76 21.62 8.45
C LEU A 383 -5.43 21.93 6.98
N SER A 384 -4.39 22.72 6.70
CA SER A 384 -3.92 22.92 5.33
C SER A 384 -3.53 21.58 4.70
N GLN A 385 -3.85 21.41 3.41
CA GLN A 385 -3.61 20.16 2.68
C GLN A 385 -2.17 19.69 2.76
N GLY A 386 -1.21 20.62 2.74
CA GLY A 386 0.21 20.28 2.82
C GLY A 386 0.66 19.69 4.16
N ARG A 387 -0.18 19.78 5.20
CA ARG A 387 0.09 19.23 6.54
C ARG A 387 -0.62 17.92 6.84
N LEU A 388 -1.69 17.63 6.10
CA LEU A 388 -2.46 16.41 6.25
C LEU A 388 -1.70 15.22 5.68
N TRP A 389 -2.03 14.03 6.18
CA TRP A 389 -1.51 12.78 5.63
C TRP A 389 -1.77 12.70 4.13
N CYS A 390 -0.77 12.22 3.37
CA CYS A 390 -0.82 12.17 1.90
C CYS A 390 -2.06 11.42 1.38
N HIS A 391 -2.39 10.25 1.94
CA HIS A 391 -3.60 9.51 1.56
C HIS A 391 -4.89 10.30 1.80
N SER A 392 -4.99 11.01 2.93
CA SER A 392 -6.16 11.84 3.22
C SER A 392 -6.27 13.04 2.29
N ARG A 393 -5.16 13.73 1.97
CA ARG A 393 -5.23 14.88 1.07
C ARG A 393 -5.60 14.48 -0.36
N VAL A 394 -4.99 13.43 -0.92
CA VAL A 394 -5.23 13.05 -2.32
C VAL A 394 -6.62 12.47 -2.54
N ILE A 395 -7.34 12.06 -1.48
CA ILE A 395 -8.75 11.63 -1.56
C ILE A 395 -9.70 12.78 -1.24
N SER A 396 -9.38 13.62 -0.25
CA SER A 396 -10.25 14.74 0.13
C SER A 396 -10.33 15.85 -0.93
N VAL A 397 -9.23 16.11 -1.65
CA VAL A 397 -9.20 17.08 -2.77
C VAL A 397 -10.24 16.73 -3.84
N PRO A 398 -10.20 15.54 -4.48
CA PRO A 398 -11.16 15.18 -5.51
C PRO A 398 -12.60 15.09 -4.97
N PHE A 399 -12.80 14.60 -3.75
CA PHE A 399 -14.12 14.61 -3.09
C PHE A 399 -14.67 16.04 -2.95
N SER A 400 -13.85 16.98 -2.48
CA SER A 400 -14.26 18.38 -2.32
C SER A 400 -14.56 19.07 -3.65
N TYR A 401 -13.84 18.70 -4.72
CA TYR A 401 -14.11 19.20 -6.06
C TYR A 401 -15.50 18.74 -6.54
N LEU A 402 -15.76 17.43 -6.51
CA LEU A 402 -17.03 16.85 -6.95
C LEU A 402 -18.22 17.36 -6.12
N TYR A 403 -18.03 17.52 -4.80
CA TYR A 403 -19.01 18.16 -3.92
C TYR A 403 -19.25 19.62 -4.30
N GLY A 404 -18.20 20.39 -4.54
CA GLY A 404 -18.27 21.83 -4.85
C GLY A 404 -19.03 22.12 -6.14
N ILE A 405 -18.97 21.22 -7.12
CA ILE A 405 -19.75 21.29 -8.37
C ILE A 405 -21.08 20.52 -8.30
N ARG A 406 -21.37 19.83 -7.19
CA ARG A 406 -22.55 18.96 -7.01
C ARG A 406 -22.68 17.93 -8.13
N TRP A 407 -21.56 17.28 -8.47
CA TRP A 407 -21.50 16.38 -9.61
C TRP A 407 -22.44 15.19 -9.46
N ALA A 408 -23.17 14.84 -10.52
CA ALA A 408 -23.95 13.62 -10.65
C ALA A 408 -24.00 13.22 -12.14
N PRO A 409 -24.10 11.92 -12.47
CA PRO A 409 -24.23 11.45 -13.83
C PRO A 409 -25.61 11.78 -14.40
N GLU A 410 -25.72 11.66 -15.73
CA GLU A 410 -27.00 11.71 -16.42
C GLU A 410 -27.94 10.59 -15.94
N PRO A 411 -29.28 10.80 -15.98
CA PRO A 411 -30.24 9.78 -15.62
C PRO A 411 -30.06 8.49 -16.44
N HIS A 412 -30.15 7.34 -15.76
CA HIS A 412 -30.02 6.03 -16.38
C HIS A 412 -31.01 5.04 -15.75
N PRO A 413 -31.68 4.15 -16.52
CA PRO A 413 -32.71 3.25 -15.98
C PRO A 413 -32.24 2.38 -14.80
N LEU A 414 -31.00 1.89 -14.86
CA LEU A 414 -30.40 1.14 -13.75
C LEU A 414 -30.24 1.98 -12.48
N LEU A 415 -29.93 3.28 -12.59
CA LEU A 415 -29.84 4.16 -11.42
C LEU A 415 -31.21 4.36 -10.79
N GLU A 416 -32.27 4.50 -11.59
CA GLU A 416 -33.63 4.58 -11.06
C GLU A 416 -34.07 3.29 -10.39
N ALA A 417 -33.73 2.13 -10.96
CA ALA A 417 -33.96 0.84 -10.31
C ALA A 417 -33.23 0.74 -8.96
N LEU A 418 -31.94 1.10 -8.93
CA LEU A 418 -31.13 1.07 -7.70
C LEU A 418 -31.67 1.98 -6.59
N ARG A 419 -32.23 3.14 -6.94
CA ARG A 419 -32.92 4.03 -5.98
C ARG A 419 -34.14 3.37 -5.32
N GLN A 420 -34.78 2.41 -5.97
CA GLN A 420 -35.87 1.62 -5.37
C GLN A 420 -35.36 0.37 -4.63
N GLU A 421 -34.15 -0.08 -4.94
CA GLU A 421 -33.54 -1.28 -4.38
C GLU A 421 -32.82 -1.01 -3.03
N LEU A 422 -32.13 0.12 -2.91
CA LEU A 422 -31.20 0.43 -1.80
C LEU A 422 -31.84 1.00 -0.53
N TYR A 423 -33.08 1.48 -0.63
CA TYR A 423 -33.72 2.29 0.41
C TYR A 423 -34.97 1.62 0.96
N THR A 424 -35.28 1.87 2.23
CA THR A 424 -36.49 1.36 2.89
C THR A 424 -37.71 2.23 2.64
N GLU A 425 -37.49 3.53 2.41
CA GLU A 425 -38.49 4.52 2.03
C GLU A 425 -38.30 4.95 0.57
N PRO A 426 -39.34 5.52 -0.09
CA PRO A 426 -39.20 6.04 -1.45
C PRO A 426 -38.10 7.10 -1.56
N TYR A 427 -37.22 6.97 -2.56
CA TYR A 427 -36.03 7.81 -2.71
C TYR A 427 -36.32 9.33 -2.74
N ASP A 428 -37.42 9.71 -3.37
CA ASP A 428 -37.90 11.09 -3.51
C ASP A 428 -38.46 11.68 -2.22
N GLN A 429 -38.76 10.84 -1.22
CA GLN A 429 -39.30 11.24 0.08
C GLN A 429 -38.23 11.32 1.18
N ILE A 430 -37.00 10.86 0.91
CA ILE A 430 -35.89 10.87 1.88
C ILE A 430 -35.53 12.32 2.25
N GLN A 431 -35.54 12.62 3.56
CA GLN A 431 -35.11 13.90 4.11
C GLN A 431 -33.59 13.89 4.30
N TRP A 432 -32.86 14.08 3.19
CA TRP A 432 -31.40 13.91 3.12
C TRP A 432 -30.63 14.67 4.19
N ASP A 433 -31.01 15.90 4.50
CA ASP A 433 -30.32 16.77 5.46
C ASP A 433 -30.31 16.22 6.90
N GLN A 434 -31.22 15.29 7.23
CA GLN A 434 -31.25 14.58 8.52
C GLN A 434 -30.23 13.43 8.58
N HIS A 435 -29.75 12.96 7.43
CA HIS A 435 -28.84 11.83 7.33
C HIS A 435 -27.36 12.23 7.25
N GLN A 436 -27.01 13.52 7.35
CA GLN A 436 -25.62 14.00 7.25
C GLN A 436 -24.65 13.28 8.19
N SER A 437 -25.06 13.06 9.44
CA SER A 437 -24.30 12.31 10.46
C SER A 437 -24.94 10.97 10.85
N ASN A 438 -25.88 10.46 10.03
CA ASN A 438 -26.46 9.13 10.22
C ASN A 438 -25.47 8.07 9.71
N ILE A 439 -24.91 7.27 10.60
CA ILE A 439 -23.92 6.24 10.29
C ILE A 439 -24.36 4.92 10.91
N CYS A 440 -24.29 3.85 10.13
CA CYS A 440 -24.58 2.50 10.57
C CYS A 440 -23.65 2.10 11.72
N ASN A 441 -24.21 1.62 12.82
CA ASN A 441 -23.43 1.23 14.00
C ASN A 441 -22.47 0.08 13.71
N LEU A 442 -22.76 -0.76 12.71
CA LEU A 442 -21.87 -1.86 12.28
C LEU A 442 -20.59 -1.36 11.61
N ASP A 443 -20.57 -0.11 11.14
CA ASP A 443 -19.49 0.50 10.38
C ASP A 443 -18.70 1.56 11.19
N CYS A 444 -19.30 2.13 12.25
CA CYS A 444 -18.74 3.28 12.96
C CYS A 444 -17.55 2.90 13.87
N TYR A 445 -16.35 2.84 13.29
CA TYR A 445 -15.11 2.53 14.00
C TYR A 445 -14.51 3.72 14.75
N THR A 446 -14.63 4.93 14.18
CA THR A 446 -14.16 6.19 14.77
C THR A 446 -15.33 7.15 14.92
N PRO A 447 -15.96 7.23 16.10
CA PRO A 447 -17.05 8.17 16.34
C PRO A 447 -16.63 9.62 16.12
N LEU A 448 -17.49 10.40 15.46
CA LEU A 448 -17.26 11.83 15.24
C LEU A 448 -17.09 12.58 16.56
N SER A 449 -16.01 13.34 16.67
CA SER A 449 -15.75 14.18 17.84
C SER A 449 -16.82 15.28 17.97
N SER A 450 -17.07 15.74 19.20
CA SER A 450 -17.94 16.89 19.43
C SER A 450 -17.43 18.16 18.74
N THR A 451 -16.10 18.29 18.59
CA THR A 451 -15.46 19.39 17.87
C THR A 451 -15.80 19.33 16.37
N TYR A 452 -15.70 18.16 15.75
CA TYR A 452 -16.08 18.00 14.35
C TYR A 452 -17.57 18.28 14.13
N LYS A 453 -18.45 17.78 15.01
CA LYS A 453 -19.90 18.04 14.91
C LYS A 453 -20.21 19.54 14.91
N LEU A 454 -19.54 20.32 15.77
CA LEU A 454 -19.64 21.78 15.78
C LEU A 454 -19.15 22.38 14.46
N VAL A 455 -17.99 21.94 13.97
CA VAL A 455 -17.42 22.41 12.71
C VAL A 455 -18.35 22.09 11.53
N ALA A 456 -18.95 20.90 11.50
CA ALA A 456 -19.91 20.51 10.46
C ALA A 456 -21.13 21.45 10.43
N VAL A 457 -21.64 21.88 11.58
CA VAL A 457 -22.72 22.89 11.67
C VAL A 457 -22.27 24.23 11.10
N LEU A 458 -21.05 24.69 11.42
CA LEU A 458 -20.50 25.94 10.88
C LEU A 458 -20.29 25.86 9.37
N LEU A 459 -19.77 24.74 8.87
CA LEU A 459 -19.59 24.50 7.44
C LEU A 459 -20.94 24.42 6.71
N LYS A 460 -21.99 23.88 7.34
CA LYS A 460 -23.36 23.87 6.78
C LYS A 460 -23.91 25.29 6.65
N LEU A 461 -23.66 26.14 7.65
CA LEU A 461 -24.03 27.56 7.57
C LEU A 461 -23.26 28.29 6.46
N TYR A 462 -21.96 28.03 6.33
CA TYR A 462 -21.15 28.58 5.26
C TYR A 462 -21.65 28.11 3.88
N GLU A 463 -21.93 26.83 3.72
CA GLU A 463 -22.36 26.24 2.45
C GLU A 463 -23.62 26.91 1.88
N LYS A 464 -24.56 27.29 2.76
CA LYS A 464 -25.78 28.01 2.40
C LYS A 464 -25.50 29.36 1.73
N TRP A 465 -24.38 30.01 2.06
CA TRP A 465 -24.03 31.37 1.64
C TRP A 465 -22.61 31.48 1.07
N HIS A 466 -22.07 30.40 0.52
CA HIS A 466 -20.70 30.35 0.06
C HIS A 466 -20.39 31.41 -1.00
N ILE A 467 -19.15 31.87 -1.02
CA ILE A 467 -18.71 32.91 -1.95
C ILE A 467 -18.37 32.26 -3.30
N LYS A 468 -19.22 32.48 -4.32
CA LYS A 468 -19.10 31.82 -5.64
C LYS A 468 -17.74 32.03 -6.33
N SER A 469 -17.14 33.21 -6.21
CA SER A 469 -15.82 33.50 -6.79
C SER A 469 -14.71 32.73 -6.07
N LEU A 470 -14.79 32.65 -4.74
CA LEU A 470 -13.87 31.88 -3.91
C LEU A 470 -13.98 30.38 -4.24
N ARG A 471 -15.20 29.86 -4.38
CA ARG A 471 -15.45 28.48 -4.81
C ARG A 471 -14.81 28.15 -6.14
N ARG A 472 -15.01 29.02 -7.15
CA ARG A 472 -14.42 28.82 -8.47
C ARG A 472 -12.90 28.77 -8.38
N HIS A 473 -12.29 29.66 -7.61
CA HIS A 473 -10.84 29.65 -7.41
C HIS A 473 -10.37 28.38 -6.68
N ALA A 474 -11.09 27.96 -5.64
CA ALA A 474 -10.79 26.75 -4.89
C ALA A 474 -10.87 25.49 -5.76
N LEU A 475 -11.85 25.42 -6.67
CA LEU A 475 -11.96 24.32 -7.64
C LEU A 475 -10.77 24.29 -8.59
N GLU A 476 -10.28 25.44 -9.06
CA GLU A 476 -9.08 25.50 -9.90
C GLU A 476 -7.81 25.07 -9.17
N VAL A 477 -7.67 25.43 -7.90
CA VAL A 477 -6.55 24.97 -7.05
C VAL A 477 -6.64 23.46 -6.83
N ALA A 478 -7.81 22.95 -6.43
CA ALA A 478 -8.06 21.53 -6.24
C ALA A 478 -7.74 20.73 -7.53
N TRP A 479 -8.18 21.23 -8.68
CA TRP A 479 -7.83 20.65 -9.98
C TRP A 479 -6.33 20.63 -10.23
N SER A 480 -5.59 21.72 -9.96
CA SER A 480 -4.14 21.73 -10.19
C SER A 480 -3.40 20.71 -9.32
N HIS A 481 -3.90 20.40 -8.12
CA HIS A 481 -3.33 19.36 -7.28
C HIS A 481 -3.59 17.96 -7.85
N VAL A 482 -4.81 17.69 -8.35
CA VAL A 482 -5.15 16.42 -9.02
C VAL A 482 -4.30 16.23 -10.27
N ALA A 483 -4.30 17.22 -11.16
CA ALA A 483 -3.54 17.17 -12.41
C ALA A 483 -2.02 17.05 -12.17
N TYR A 484 -1.51 17.58 -11.06
CA TYR A 484 -0.11 17.42 -10.70
C TYR A 484 0.22 16.00 -10.21
N ASP A 485 -0.62 15.39 -9.37
CA ASP A 485 -0.42 13.99 -8.93
C ASP A 485 -0.43 13.06 -10.15
N ASP A 486 -1.35 13.28 -11.09
CA ASP A 486 -1.40 12.55 -12.35
C ASP A 486 -0.08 12.59 -13.14
N GLU A 487 0.49 13.80 -13.30
CA GLU A 487 1.74 14.00 -14.04
C GLU A 487 2.94 13.35 -13.35
N ASP A 488 3.08 13.59 -12.04
CA ASP A 488 4.24 13.16 -11.29
C ASP A 488 4.28 11.64 -11.07
N THR A 489 3.12 11.01 -10.96
CA THR A 489 2.97 9.56 -10.74
C THR A 489 2.77 8.77 -12.03
N LYS A 490 2.94 9.41 -13.20
CA LYS A 490 2.67 8.81 -14.51
C LYS A 490 1.28 8.15 -14.57
N PHE A 491 0.27 8.81 -13.99
CA PHE A 491 -1.14 8.42 -13.95
C PHE A 491 -1.41 7.10 -13.20
N ILE A 492 -0.49 6.71 -12.31
CA ILE A 492 -0.66 5.62 -11.34
C ILE A 492 -1.36 6.14 -10.08
N CYS A 493 -1.07 7.38 -9.70
CA CYS A 493 -1.50 8.02 -8.45
C CYS A 493 -0.93 7.34 -7.20
N LEU A 494 -1.22 7.87 -6.01
CA LEU A 494 -0.77 7.26 -4.75
C LEU A 494 -1.41 5.87 -4.50
N GLY A 495 -2.70 5.72 -4.74
CA GLY A 495 -3.42 4.46 -4.53
C GLY A 495 -4.70 4.34 -5.36
N PRO A 496 -5.43 3.21 -5.23
CA PRO A 496 -6.56 2.89 -6.11
C PRO A 496 -7.73 3.88 -5.97
N VAL A 497 -7.99 4.36 -4.76
CA VAL A 497 -9.13 5.25 -4.50
C VAL A 497 -8.94 6.58 -5.22
N ASN A 498 -7.79 7.24 -5.03
CA ASN A 498 -7.55 8.50 -5.73
C ASN A 498 -7.29 8.27 -7.21
N LYS A 499 -6.68 7.15 -7.63
CA LYS A 499 -6.63 6.78 -9.04
C LYS A 499 -8.01 6.77 -9.71
N ALA A 500 -9.01 6.13 -9.11
CA ALA A 500 -10.35 6.08 -9.69
C ALA A 500 -11.03 7.46 -9.74
N LEU A 501 -10.78 8.31 -8.73
CA LEU A 501 -11.34 9.65 -8.63
C LEU A 501 -10.67 10.64 -9.58
N ASP A 502 -9.34 10.65 -9.65
CA ASP A 502 -8.53 11.54 -10.47
C ASP A 502 -8.76 11.25 -11.96
N MET A 503 -8.89 9.97 -12.32
CA MET A 503 -9.32 9.56 -13.66
C MET A 503 -10.73 10.08 -14.00
N LEU A 504 -11.68 9.96 -13.07
CA LEU A 504 -13.05 10.46 -13.26
C LEU A 504 -13.07 11.98 -13.42
N LEU A 505 -12.36 12.71 -12.56
CA LEU A 505 -12.26 14.16 -12.62
C LEU A 505 -11.62 14.66 -13.91
N THR A 506 -10.56 13.99 -14.35
CA THR A 506 -9.93 14.27 -15.64
C THR A 506 -10.90 14.06 -16.79
N TRP A 507 -11.69 12.97 -16.77
CA TRP A 507 -12.74 12.74 -17.76
C TRP A 507 -13.82 13.83 -17.74
N ILE A 508 -14.31 14.21 -16.55
CA ILE A 508 -15.34 15.26 -16.37
C ILE A 508 -14.84 16.59 -16.94
N ARG A 509 -13.57 16.93 -16.71
CA ARG A 509 -13.02 18.26 -17.02
C ARG A 509 -12.46 18.37 -18.43
N GLU A 510 -11.77 17.35 -18.91
CA GLU A 510 -11.05 17.38 -20.19
C GLU A 510 -11.68 16.49 -21.27
N GLY A 511 -12.54 15.55 -20.90
CA GLY A 511 -13.22 14.63 -21.81
C GLY A 511 -12.42 13.37 -22.17
N GLU A 512 -13.10 12.41 -22.79
CA GLU A 512 -12.55 11.08 -23.11
C GLU A 512 -11.38 11.09 -24.10
N ASN A 513 -11.25 12.15 -24.91
CA ASN A 513 -10.19 12.24 -25.92
C ASN A 513 -8.96 13.01 -25.41
N SER A 514 -8.95 13.44 -24.15
CA SER A 514 -7.79 14.14 -23.59
C SER A 514 -6.61 13.20 -23.37
N GLY A 515 -5.39 13.71 -23.54
CA GLY A 515 -4.18 12.92 -23.33
C GLY A 515 -4.03 12.45 -21.88
N ARG A 516 -4.41 13.27 -20.90
CA ARG A 516 -4.40 12.85 -19.48
C ARG A 516 -5.33 11.69 -19.22
N TYR A 517 -6.56 11.76 -19.76
CA TYR A 517 -7.53 10.70 -19.58
C TYR A 517 -7.05 9.38 -20.23
N GLN A 518 -6.54 9.45 -21.47
CA GLN A 518 -6.00 8.26 -22.14
C GLN A 518 -4.80 7.67 -21.40
N ASN A 519 -3.93 8.50 -20.80
CA ASN A 519 -2.86 8.03 -19.95
C ASN A 519 -3.38 7.32 -18.68
N HIS A 520 -4.43 7.85 -18.03
CA HIS A 520 -5.11 7.17 -16.92
C HIS A 520 -5.63 5.78 -17.29
N VAL A 521 -6.33 5.68 -18.43
CA VAL A 521 -6.87 4.41 -18.97
C VAL A 521 -5.75 3.39 -19.16
N SER A 522 -4.59 3.81 -19.68
CA SER A 522 -3.43 2.93 -19.89
C SER A 522 -2.87 2.32 -18.59
N ARG A 523 -3.22 2.88 -17.43
CA ARG A 523 -2.74 2.53 -16.09
C ARG A 523 -3.80 1.87 -15.21
N VAL A 524 -4.97 1.55 -15.73
CA VAL A 524 -6.04 0.88 -14.95
C VAL A 524 -5.64 -0.56 -14.58
N ALA A 525 -5.06 -1.29 -15.54
CA ALA A 525 -4.64 -2.68 -15.36
C ALA A 525 -3.56 -2.85 -14.27
N ASP A 526 -2.78 -1.81 -13.99
CA ASP A 526 -1.73 -1.81 -12.96
C ASP A 526 -2.29 -2.11 -11.55
N TYR A 527 -3.59 -1.89 -11.32
CA TYR A 527 -4.27 -2.12 -10.04
C TYR A 527 -5.10 -3.41 -9.98
N ILE A 528 -5.17 -4.16 -11.08
CA ILE A 528 -6.07 -5.33 -11.18
C ILE A 528 -5.25 -6.61 -11.09
N TYR A 529 -5.65 -7.50 -10.17
CA TYR A 529 -4.97 -8.77 -9.93
C TYR A 529 -5.91 -9.96 -10.05
N MET A 530 -5.44 -11.01 -10.71
CA MET A 530 -6.15 -12.27 -10.87
C MET A 530 -5.63 -13.30 -9.87
N GLY A 531 -6.53 -14.01 -9.20
CA GLY A 531 -6.18 -15.08 -8.28
C GLY A 531 -7.32 -16.10 -8.12
N PRO A 532 -7.21 -17.07 -7.21
CA PRO A 532 -8.11 -18.23 -7.16
C PRO A 532 -9.58 -17.86 -6.90
N GLU A 533 -9.86 -16.77 -6.19
CA GLU A 533 -11.22 -16.30 -5.88
C GLU A 533 -11.83 -15.41 -6.97
N GLY A 534 -11.04 -14.88 -7.91
CA GLY A 534 -11.50 -13.98 -8.97
C GLY A 534 -10.55 -12.82 -9.22
N MET A 535 -10.98 -11.88 -10.05
CA MET A 535 -10.24 -10.66 -10.37
C MET A 535 -10.65 -9.52 -9.45
N ARG A 536 -9.67 -8.76 -8.94
CA ARG A 536 -9.88 -7.78 -7.86
C ARG A 536 -8.97 -6.56 -8.00
N VAL A 537 -9.35 -5.47 -7.35
CA VAL A 537 -8.50 -4.26 -7.25
C VAL A 537 -7.59 -4.34 -6.02
N CYS A 538 -6.29 -4.13 -6.21
CA CYS A 538 -5.27 -4.08 -5.16
C CYS A 538 -5.22 -2.72 -4.45
N GLY A 539 -4.70 -2.70 -3.21
CA GLY A 539 -4.55 -1.51 -2.37
C GLY A 539 -3.48 -0.51 -2.82
N TYR A 540 -2.58 -0.93 -3.72
CA TYR A 540 -1.65 -0.14 -4.52
C TYR A 540 -1.53 -0.82 -5.89
N ASN A 541 -0.69 -0.29 -6.80
CA ASN A 541 -0.36 -0.99 -8.05
C ASN A 541 0.55 -2.24 -7.85
N GLY A 542 0.57 -2.79 -6.63
CA GLY A 542 1.36 -3.92 -6.17
C GLY A 542 2.18 -3.60 -4.91
N SER A 543 2.96 -4.60 -4.46
CA SER A 543 3.88 -4.55 -3.30
C SER A 543 5.32 -4.92 -3.71
N GLN A 544 5.70 -4.60 -4.95
CA GLN A 544 6.84 -5.22 -5.64
C GLN A 544 8.18 -4.94 -4.98
N LEU A 545 8.49 -3.68 -4.64
CA LEU A 545 9.69 -3.37 -3.86
C LEU A 545 9.65 -4.08 -2.51
N TRP A 546 8.54 -3.91 -1.80
CA TRP A 546 8.39 -4.42 -0.44
C TRP A 546 8.66 -5.92 -0.37
N ASP A 547 7.97 -6.70 -1.19
CA ASP A 547 8.11 -8.17 -1.23
C ASP A 547 9.50 -8.60 -1.70
N THR A 548 10.06 -7.92 -2.70
CA THR A 548 11.41 -8.24 -3.19
C THR A 548 12.48 -7.96 -2.14
N SER A 549 12.33 -6.84 -1.41
CA SER A 549 13.28 -6.46 -0.37
C SER A 549 13.32 -7.47 0.77
N PHE A 550 12.17 -8.01 1.19
CA PHE A 550 12.09 -9.03 2.20
C PHE A 550 12.50 -10.42 1.69
N ALA A 551 12.17 -10.78 0.45
CA ALA A 551 12.62 -12.04 -0.14
C ALA A 551 14.15 -12.14 -0.18
N VAL A 552 14.82 -11.07 -0.63
CA VAL A 552 16.30 -11.02 -0.63
C VAL A 552 16.87 -11.09 0.78
N GLN A 553 16.31 -10.32 1.73
CA GLN A 553 16.77 -10.37 3.12
C GLN A 553 16.59 -11.75 3.76
N ALA A 554 15.49 -12.45 3.48
CA ALA A 554 15.27 -13.81 3.95
C ALA A 554 16.30 -14.79 3.38
N VAL A 555 16.64 -14.69 2.10
CA VAL A 555 17.70 -15.51 1.47
C VAL A 555 19.07 -15.20 2.08
N CYS A 556 19.41 -13.92 2.29
CA CYS A 556 20.65 -13.51 2.96
C CYS A 556 20.70 -14.00 4.42
N ALA A 557 19.58 -13.98 5.15
CA ALA A 557 19.52 -14.52 6.52
C ALA A 557 19.77 -16.04 6.58
N CYS A 558 19.57 -16.74 5.46
CA CYS A 558 19.92 -18.14 5.30
C CYS A 558 21.39 -18.37 4.88
N ASN A 559 22.15 -17.30 4.57
CA ASN A 559 23.48 -17.36 3.95
C ASN A 559 23.50 -18.16 2.64
N MET A 560 22.46 -17.99 1.81
CA MET A 560 22.29 -18.73 0.55
C MET A 560 22.35 -17.83 -0.70
N GLU A 561 22.56 -16.52 -0.54
CA GLU A 561 22.60 -15.56 -1.64
C GLU A 561 23.67 -15.89 -2.69
N LEU A 562 24.83 -16.40 -2.24
CA LEU A 562 25.92 -16.83 -3.13
C LEU A 562 25.68 -18.19 -3.81
N LEU A 563 24.70 -18.97 -3.34
CA LEU A 563 24.29 -20.23 -3.98
C LEU A 563 23.35 -19.99 -5.16
N TYR A 564 22.67 -18.84 -5.18
CA TYR A 564 21.71 -18.45 -6.22
C TYR A 564 22.07 -17.09 -6.85
N PRO A 565 23.29 -16.95 -7.42
CA PRO A 565 23.79 -15.67 -7.90
C PRO A 565 22.92 -15.07 -9.01
N GLN A 566 22.34 -15.90 -9.89
CA GLN A 566 21.47 -15.43 -10.98
C GLN A 566 20.19 -14.77 -10.45
N GLN A 567 19.52 -15.42 -9.50
CA GLN A 567 18.29 -14.90 -8.87
C GLN A 567 18.57 -13.63 -8.07
N MET A 568 19.71 -13.58 -7.36
CA MET A 568 20.11 -12.39 -6.61
C MET A 568 20.51 -11.23 -7.53
N SER A 569 21.18 -11.47 -8.66
CA SER A 569 21.45 -10.44 -9.66
C SER A 569 20.17 -9.90 -10.32
N LEU A 570 19.18 -10.76 -10.55
CA LEU A 570 17.85 -10.35 -11.02
C LEU A 570 17.14 -9.46 -10.00
N ALA A 571 17.12 -9.86 -8.72
CA ALA A 571 16.53 -9.06 -7.67
C ALA A 571 17.27 -7.72 -7.49
N HIS A 572 18.60 -7.74 -7.54
CA HIS A 572 19.43 -6.53 -7.49
C HIS A 572 19.13 -5.59 -8.65
N HIS A 573 18.98 -6.10 -9.87
CA HIS A 573 18.58 -5.28 -11.01
C HIS A 573 17.22 -4.63 -10.78
N TYR A 574 16.25 -5.37 -10.25
CA TYR A 574 14.96 -4.77 -9.91
C TYR A 574 15.11 -3.63 -8.89
N ILE A 575 15.90 -3.83 -7.83
CA ILE A 575 16.20 -2.79 -6.84
C ILE A 575 16.86 -1.58 -7.51
N ASP A 576 17.72 -1.78 -8.50
CA ASP A 576 18.33 -0.69 -9.27
C ASP A 576 17.29 0.15 -10.02
N VAL A 577 16.44 -0.49 -10.84
CA VAL A 577 15.42 0.22 -11.63
C VAL A 577 14.29 0.80 -10.78
N ALA A 578 14.07 0.24 -9.58
CA ALA A 578 13.04 0.70 -8.66
C ALA A 578 13.44 1.96 -7.87
N GLN A 579 14.71 2.40 -7.90
CA GLN A 579 15.12 3.60 -7.19
C GLN A 579 14.72 4.87 -7.94
N VAL A 580 14.09 5.81 -7.24
CA VAL A 580 13.74 7.11 -7.80
C VAL A 580 15.00 7.98 -7.92
N GLN A 581 15.33 8.40 -9.14
CA GLN A 581 16.59 9.13 -9.41
C GLN A 581 16.47 10.65 -9.45
N LYS A 582 15.26 11.20 -9.42
CA LYS A 582 14.99 12.64 -9.55
C LYS A 582 13.86 13.05 -8.61
N ASP A 583 13.98 14.25 -8.05
CA ASP A 583 12.89 14.84 -7.25
C ASP A 583 11.72 15.27 -8.13
N PRO A 584 10.49 15.35 -7.56
CA PRO A 584 9.31 15.87 -8.25
C PRO A 584 9.54 17.34 -8.62
N LYS A 585 9.16 17.73 -9.84
CA LYS A 585 9.24 19.14 -10.25
C LYS A 585 8.25 19.96 -9.44
N SER A 586 8.65 21.15 -8.96
CA SER A 586 7.80 22.02 -8.16
C SER A 586 7.20 21.35 -6.90
N ALA A 587 7.89 20.35 -6.33
CA ALA A 587 7.42 19.53 -5.21
C ALA A 587 6.79 20.35 -4.07
N ALA A 588 7.48 21.40 -3.62
CA ALA A 588 7.04 22.25 -2.52
C ALA A 588 5.70 22.96 -2.78
N HIS A 589 5.41 23.32 -4.04
CA HIS A 589 4.14 23.97 -4.41
C HIS A 589 2.96 23.02 -4.26
N PHE A 590 3.17 21.73 -4.52
CA PHE A 590 2.15 20.69 -4.44
C PHE A 590 2.31 19.78 -3.23
N TYR A 591 3.07 20.24 -2.23
CA TYR A 591 3.28 19.57 -0.95
C TYR A 591 3.93 18.18 -1.02
N ARG A 592 4.58 17.83 -2.12
CA ARG A 592 5.39 16.60 -2.20
C ARG A 592 6.69 16.80 -1.43
N HIS A 593 7.09 15.77 -0.70
CA HIS A 593 8.45 15.67 -0.18
C HIS A 593 9.43 15.37 -1.32
N ARG A 594 10.74 15.50 -1.04
CA ARG A 594 11.78 15.00 -1.95
C ARG A 594 11.68 13.49 -2.12
N THR A 595 12.16 12.97 -3.24
CA THR A 595 12.11 11.54 -3.59
C THR A 595 13.42 11.03 -4.18
N LYS A 596 14.39 11.89 -4.51
CA LYS A 596 15.67 11.45 -5.06
C LYS A 596 16.37 10.52 -4.06
N GLY A 597 16.66 9.31 -4.51
CA GLY A 597 17.27 8.23 -3.72
C GLY A 597 16.25 7.30 -3.05
N ALA A 598 14.96 7.62 -3.11
CA ALA A 598 13.90 6.84 -2.47
C ALA A 598 13.66 5.51 -3.19
N TRP A 599 13.08 4.58 -2.43
CA TRP A 599 12.29 3.50 -2.99
C TRP A 599 10.85 3.57 -2.46
N ASN A 600 9.91 3.25 -3.34
CA ASN A 600 8.46 3.32 -3.12
C ASN A 600 7.92 1.96 -2.65
N PHE A 601 6.72 1.88 -2.07
CA PHE A 601 6.13 0.58 -1.71
C PHE A 601 6.01 -0.39 -2.90
N SER A 602 5.64 0.13 -4.07
CA SER A 602 5.40 -0.64 -5.28
C SER A 602 6.52 -0.48 -6.32
N THR A 603 6.47 0.56 -7.14
CA THR A 603 7.33 0.77 -8.33
C THR A 603 7.82 2.21 -8.40
N ALA A 604 8.99 2.46 -9.00
CA ALA A 604 9.56 3.80 -9.15
C ALA A 604 8.60 4.80 -9.82
N SER A 605 7.79 4.34 -10.78
CA SER A 605 6.85 5.22 -11.51
C SER A 605 5.74 5.79 -10.63
N GLN A 606 5.43 5.17 -9.49
CA GLN A 606 4.47 5.70 -8.52
C GLN A 606 5.00 7.00 -7.88
N SER A 607 6.32 7.20 -7.83
CA SER A 607 6.99 8.43 -7.35
C SER A 607 6.76 8.82 -5.88
N TRP A 608 5.84 8.18 -5.15
CA TRP A 608 5.63 8.39 -3.72
C TRP A 608 6.66 7.65 -2.85
N GLN A 609 7.57 8.40 -2.22
CA GLN A 609 8.59 7.89 -1.32
C GLN A 609 7.98 7.39 0.01
N VAL A 610 8.55 6.32 0.58
CA VAL A 610 8.18 5.80 1.90
C VAL A 610 9.44 5.51 2.70
N SER A 611 9.46 5.88 3.98
CA SER A 611 10.66 5.83 4.82
C SER A 611 11.20 4.41 5.05
N ASP A 612 10.31 3.47 5.39
CA ASP A 612 10.65 2.06 5.54
C ASP A 612 11.00 1.43 4.20
N CYS A 613 10.22 1.64 3.14
CA CYS A 613 10.51 1.08 1.82
C CYS A 613 11.89 1.53 1.31
N THR A 614 12.23 2.82 1.50
CA THR A 614 13.58 3.33 1.19
C THR A 614 14.65 2.66 2.05
N ALA A 615 14.38 2.45 3.33
CA ALA A 615 15.29 1.75 4.23
C ALA A 615 15.47 0.27 3.87
N GLU A 616 14.41 -0.44 3.50
CA GLU A 616 14.44 -1.86 3.12
C GLU A 616 15.09 -2.06 1.75
N GLY A 617 14.78 -1.21 0.76
CA GLY A 617 15.45 -1.19 -0.54
C GLY A 617 16.95 -0.93 -0.43
N LEU A 618 17.35 0.07 0.37
CA LEU A 618 18.77 0.32 0.66
C LEU A 618 19.42 -0.86 1.38
N ARG A 619 18.71 -1.55 2.27
CA ARG A 619 19.25 -2.71 3.00
C ARG A 619 19.61 -3.84 2.05
N VAL A 620 18.82 -4.08 0.99
CA VAL A 620 19.17 -5.06 -0.05
C VAL A 620 20.52 -4.73 -0.68
N VAL A 621 20.74 -3.48 -1.09
CA VAL A 621 22.01 -3.03 -1.66
C VAL A 621 23.18 -3.24 -0.69
N LEU A 622 22.97 -2.98 0.61
CA LEU A 622 23.99 -3.16 1.63
C LEU A 622 24.30 -4.63 1.98
N LEU A 623 23.36 -5.55 1.74
CA LEU A 623 23.53 -6.99 1.94
C LEU A 623 24.16 -7.67 0.71
N LEU A 624 23.70 -7.34 -0.49
CA LEU A 624 24.20 -7.90 -1.76
C LEU A 624 25.45 -7.19 -2.28
N ARG A 625 26.44 -6.90 -1.42
CA ARG A 625 27.62 -6.08 -1.78
C ARG A 625 28.49 -6.58 -2.92
N HIS A 626 28.36 -7.87 -3.25
CA HIS A 626 29.05 -8.46 -4.39
C HIS A 626 28.44 -8.01 -5.73
N ASN A 627 27.23 -7.44 -5.74
CA ASN A 627 26.64 -6.78 -6.89
C ASN A 627 26.99 -5.28 -6.86
N PRO A 628 27.45 -4.70 -7.97
CA PRO A 628 27.86 -3.30 -8.02
C PRO A 628 26.65 -2.36 -7.93
N PHE A 629 26.76 -1.31 -7.11
CA PHE A 629 25.78 -0.23 -7.03
C PHE A 629 26.47 1.10 -6.79
N SER A 630 25.92 2.18 -7.35
CA SER A 630 26.54 3.51 -7.26
C SER A 630 26.54 4.05 -5.82
N VAL A 631 27.73 4.42 -5.33
CA VAL A 631 27.89 4.99 -3.99
C VAL A 631 27.17 6.33 -3.84
N SER A 632 27.08 7.14 -4.91
CA SER A 632 26.30 8.39 -4.86
C SER A 632 24.81 8.11 -4.65
N ARG A 633 24.28 7.08 -5.31
CA ARG A 633 22.87 6.66 -5.18
C ARG A 633 22.56 6.01 -3.84
N ILE A 634 23.52 5.29 -3.24
CA ILE A 634 23.43 4.85 -1.83
C ILE A 634 23.33 6.06 -0.90
N ARG A 635 24.15 7.09 -1.12
CA ARG A 635 24.14 8.32 -0.32
C ARG A 635 22.83 9.11 -0.49
N ASP A 636 22.30 9.19 -1.71
CA ASP A 636 21.01 9.81 -1.98
C ASP A 636 19.90 9.14 -1.16
N ALA A 637 19.89 7.79 -1.05
CA ALA A 637 18.93 7.06 -0.23
C ALA A 637 19.08 7.34 1.28
N VAL A 638 20.32 7.43 1.78
CA VAL A 638 20.58 7.83 3.17
C VAL A 638 20.09 9.24 3.44
N ASP A 639 20.33 10.17 2.51
CA ASP A 639 19.87 11.54 2.62
C ASP A 639 18.34 11.65 2.61
N GLU A 640 17.67 10.80 1.83
CA GLU A 640 16.22 10.68 1.83
C GLU A 640 15.70 10.20 3.19
N ILE A 641 16.23 9.08 3.71
CA ILE A 641 15.86 8.56 5.04
C ILE A 641 16.06 9.64 6.10
N LEU A 642 17.19 10.35 6.11
CA LEU A 642 17.45 11.41 7.09
C LEU A 642 16.48 12.59 6.95
N SER A 643 16.00 12.89 5.74
CA SER A 643 15.06 13.98 5.48
C SER A 643 13.62 13.70 5.97
N LEU A 644 13.27 12.43 6.11
CA LEU A 644 11.96 11.97 6.61
C LEU A 644 11.89 11.90 8.14
N ARG A 645 13.02 12.14 8.83
CA ARG A 645 13.09 12.11 10.30
C ARG A 645 12.29 13.26 10.92
N ASN A 646 11.47 12.94 11.93
CA ASN A 646 10.75 13.95 12.70
C ASN A 646 11.65 14.66 13.71
N ALA A 647 11.31 15.92 14.05
CA ALA A 647 12.10 16.75 14.97
C ALA A 647 12.23 16.17 16.40
N LYS A 648 11.34 15.27 16.81
CA LYS A 648 11.38 14.57 18.11
C LYS A 648 11.91 13.13 18.02
N GLY A 649 12.57 12.79 16.91
CA GLY A 649 12.92 11.43 16.55
C GLY A 649 11.73 10.68 15.94
N GLY A 650 12.01 9.48 15.46
CA GLY A 650 11.04 8.63 14.77
C GLY A 650 10.78 9.05 13.32
N TRP A 651 10.24 8.10 12.56
CA TRP A 651 9.88 8.24 11.16
C TRP A 651 8.41 7.93 10.96
N ALA A 652 7.79 8.77 10.16
CA ALA A 652 6.46 8.56 9.64
C ALA A 652 6.53 7.78 8.32
N SER A 653 5.40 7.54 7.66
CA SER A 653 5.37 6.70 6.45
C SER A 653 5.95 7.44 5.23
N TYR A 654 5.18 8.36 4.64
CA TYR A 654 5.55 9.04 3.40
C TYR A 654 6.25 10.36 3.65
N GLU A 655 5.84 11.09 4.69
CA GLU A 655 6.30 12.46 4.94
C GLU A 655 6.46 12.70 6.44
N PRO A 656 7.29 13.66 6.88
CA PRO A 656 7.34 14.03 8.29
C PRO A 656 5.96 14.42 8.82
N THR A 657 5.74 14.27 10.13
CA THR A 657 4.52 14.71 10.80
C THR A 657 4.40 16.24 10.72
N ARG A 658 3.63 16.73 9.75
CA ARG A 658 3.49 18.18 9.45
C ARG A 658 2.36 18.87 10.20
N ALA A 659 1.43 18.13 10.80
CA ALA A 659 0.33 18.68 11.58
C ALA A 659 0.41 18.28 13.07
N PRO A 660 -0.09 19.14 13.99
CA PRO A 660 -0.31 18.74 15.37
C PRO A 660 -1.33 17.62 15.50
N LEU A 661 -1.13 16.70 16.44
CA LEU A 661 -1.97 15.50 16.59
C LEU A 661 -3.47 15.77 16.86
N TYR A 662 -3.83 16.96 17.35
CA TYR A 662 -5.23 17.32 17.57
C TYR A 662 -6.03 17.46 16.27
N VAL A 663 -5.40 17.43 15.08
CA VAL A 663 -6.15 17.43 13.82
C VAL A 663 -7.06 16.21 13.67
N GLU A 664 -6.85 15.14 14.44
CA GLU A 664 -7.80 14.01 14.52
C GLU A 664 -9.16 14.38 15.10
N LEU A 665 -9.28 15.49 15.83
CA LEU A 665 -10.58 16.01 16.21
C LEU A 665 -11.46 16.29 14.99
N PHE A 666 -10.87 16.49 13.81
CA PHE A 666 -11.57 16.77 12.57
C PHE A 666 -11.66 15.55 11.64
N ASN A 667 -11.29 14.35 12.11
CA ASN A 667 -11.48 13.11 11.36
C ASN A 667 -12.97 12.85 11.14
N SER A 668 -13.38 12.85 9.88
CA SER A 668 -14.76 12.66 9.44
C SER A 668 -14.97 11.37 8.64
N SER A 669 -14.04 10.42 8.74
CA SER A 669 -14.11 9.20 7.94
C SER A 669 -15.12 8.19 8.48
N ASP A 670 -15.41 8.25 9.79
CA ASP A 670 -16.23 7.31 10.59
C ASP A 670 -15.71 5.86 10.62
N ALA A 671 -15.09 5.40 9.54
CA ALA A 671 -14.64 4.03 9.30
C ALA A 671 -13.12 3.84 9.47
N PHE A 672 -12.33 4.92 9.66
CA PHE A 672 -10.87 4.85 9.74
C PHE A 672 -10.32 5.59 10.96
N LYS A 673 -9.22 5.10 11.56
CA LYS A 673 -8.52 5.77 12.66
C LYS A 673 -7.19 6.36 12.21
N ASP A 674 -6.78 7.44 12.86
CA ASP A 674 -5.45 8.05 12.71
C ASP A 674 -5.12 8.36 11.24
N VAL A 675 -6.02 9.09 10.56
CA VAL A 675 -5.91 9.41 9.12
C VAL A 675 -5.59 10.88 8.84
N MET A 676 -5.61 11.76 9.83
CA MET A 676 -5.52 13.21 9.55
C MET A 676 -4.09 13.69 9.34
N THR A 677 -3.10 13.06 9.97
CA THR A 677 -1.67 13.40 9.81
C THR A 677 -0.82 12.15 9.71
N ASP A 678 0.38 12.27 9.12
CA ASP A 678 1.31 11.14 9.03
C ASP A 678 2.00 10.96 10.39
N TYR A 679 1.68 9.89 11.09
CA TYR A 679 2.22 9.59 12.42
C TYR A 679 3.62 9.02 12.31
N ALA A 680 4.46 9.27 13.30
CA ALA A 680 5.66 8.46 13.48
C ALA A 680 5.26 7.06 13.99
N TYR A 681 5.79 6.01 13.36
CA TYR A 681 5.46 4.61 13.65
C TYR A 681 6.65 3.85 14.21
N ALA A 682 6.39 2.81 15.02
CA ALA A 682 7.43 1.96 15.57
C ALA A 682 8.18 1.22 14.46
N GLU A 683 7.46 0.78 13.45
CA GLU A 683 7.94 -0.06 12.35
C GLU A 683 8.76 0.75 11.36
N CYS A 684 8.25 1.91 10.92
CA CYS A 684 8.99 2.81 10.03
C CYS A 684 10.30 3.27 10.69
N SER A 685 10.22 3.69 11.97
CA SER A 685 11.39 4.13 12.73
C SER A 685 12.42 3.01 12.90
N SER A 686 11.97 1.79 13.20
CA SER A 686 12.85 0.64 13.40
C SER A 686 13.53 0.22 12.10
N SER A 687 12.83 0.24 10.98
CA SER A 687 13.37 -0.07 9.65
C SER A 687 14.46 0.93 9.24
N CYS A 688 14.21 2.24 9.43
CA CYS A 688 15.21 3.29 9.20
C CYS A 688 16.42 3.14 10.13
N VAL A 689 16.21 2.90 11.43
CA VAL A 689 17.30 2.69 12.39
C VAL A 689 18.16 1.49 12.02
N HIS A 690 17.53 0.37 11.68
CA HIS A 690 18.23 -0.85 11.27
C HIS A 690 19.15 -0.57 10.09
N THR A 691 18.60 -0.03 9.00
CA THR A 691 19.37 0.20 7.77
C THR A 691 20.46 1.25 7.98
N LEU A 692 20.19 2.33 8.72
CA LEU A 692 21.20 3.33 9.05
C LEU A 692 22.33 2.75 9.91
N ALA A 693 22.03 1.83 10.83
CA ALA A 693 23.03 1.14 11.63
C ALA A 693 23.95 0.26 10.75
N LEU A 694 23.36 -0.47 9.79
CA LEU A 694 24.12 -1.25 8.81
C LEU A 694 24.98 -0.35 7.92
N PHE A 695 24.39 0.71 7.35
CA PHE A 695 25.10 1.69 6.52
C PHE A 695 26.30 2.30 7.26
N ARG A 696 26.12 2.66 8.53
CA ARG A 696 27.15 3.24 9.40
C ARG A 696 28.37 2.33 9.56
N GLU A 697 28.20 1.01 9.55
CA GLU A 697 29.31 0.05 9.60
C GLU A 697 30.11 0.03 8.30
N HIS A 698 29.45 0.18 7.14
CA HIS A 698 30.09 0.06 5.83
C HIS A 698 30.65 1.39 5.29
N TYR A 699 30.03 2.51 5.66
CA TYR A 699 30.41 3.84 5.19
C TYR A 699 30.62 4.79 6.38
N PRO A 700 31.62 4.54 7.24
CA PRO A 700 31.78 5.24 8.51
C PRO A 700 32.05 6.75 8.39
N GLY A 701 32.49 7.23 7.22
CA GLY A 701 32.85 8.64 6.99
C GLY A 701 31.70 9.54 6.50
N TYR A 702 30.59 9.00 6.00
CA TYR A 702 29.53 9.81 5.39
C TYR A 702 28.48 10.21 6.44
N ARG A 703 28.31 11.53 6.70
CA ARG A 703 27.33 12.10 7.64
C ARG A 703 27.26 11.41 9.01
N ARG A 704 28.39 10.89 9.50
CA ARG A 704 28.48 10.00 10.67
C ARG A 704 27.77 10.54 11.92
N ALA A 705 27.96 11.83 12.21
CA ALA A 705 27.36 12.48 13.38
C ALA A 705 25.83 12.52 13.30
N GLU A 706 25.29 12.88 12.13
CA GLU A 706 23.85 12.97 11.90
C GLU A 706 23.19 11.59 11.92
N ILE A 707 23.84 10.58 11.33
CA ILE A 707 23.36 9.19 11.34
C ILE A 707 23.34 8.63 12.75
N ASN A 708 24.40 8.86 13.54
CA ASN A 708 24.43 8.44 14.95
C ASN A 708 23.32 9.11 15.77
N ALA A 709 23.08 10.41 15.56
CA ALA A 709 22.00 11.11 16.23
C ALA A 709 20.63 10.54 15.82
N ALA A 710 20.42 10.31 14.52
CA ALA A 710 19.20 9.72 13.98
C ALA A 710 18.91 8.33 14.57
N ILE A 711 19.93 7.46 14.68
CA ILE A 711 19.81 6.13 15.30
C ILE A 711 19.37 6.26 16.77
N ARG A 712 20.06 7.08 17.57
CA ARG A 712 19.76 7.22 19.02
C ARG A 712 18.37 7.81 19.26
N GLU A 713 18.01 8.86 18.52
CA GLU A 713 16.70 9.50 18.63
C GLU A 713 15.58 8.57 18.16
N GLY A 714 15.81 7.81 17.08
CA GLY A 714 14.91 6.78 16.58
C GLY A 714 14.63 5.71 17.63
N LEU A 715 15.66 5.14 18.25
CA LEU A 715 15.51 4.15 19.31
C LEU A 715 14.82 4.72 20.54
N LYS A 716 15.15 5.95 20.94
CA LYS A 716 14.47 6.63 22.06
C LYS A 716 12.98 6.79 21.77
N PHE A 717 12.62 7.18 20.55
CA PHE A 717 11.23 7.26 20.11
C PHE A 717 10.55 5.89 20.16
N VAL A 718 11.14 4.87 19.53
CA VAL A 718 10.58 3.51 19.50
C VAL A 718 10.35 2.99 20.91
N LEU A 719 11.35 3.05 21.79
CA LEU A 719 11.23 2.58 23.18
C LEU A 719 10.17 3.35 23.98
N SER A 720 9.88 4.61 23.63
CA SER A 720 8.81 5.40 24.26
C SER A 720 7.40 4.91 23.90
N LEU A 721 7.26 4.15 22.81
CA LEU A 721 5.99 3.53 22.40
C LEU A 721 5.73 2.18 23.09
N GLN A 722 6.71 1.63 23.83
CA GLN A 722 6.54 0.36 24.52
C GLN A 722 5.45 0.47 25.57
N ARG A 723 4.50 -0.46 25.53
CA ARG A 723 3.40 -0.53 26.50
C ARG A 723 3.87 -1.13 27.83
N PRO A 724 3.11 -0.91 28.93
CA PRO A 724 3.45 -1.47 30.24
C PRO A 724 3.59 -3.00 30.26
N ASP A 725 2.81 -3.71 29.43
CA ASP A 725 2.87 -5.17 29.26
C ASP A 725 4.12 -5.64 28.49
N GLY A 726 4.91 -4.73 27.92
CA GLY A 726 6.11 -5.02 27.14
C GLY A 726 5.91 -4.98 25.63
N SER A 727 4.67 -4.93 25.16
CA SER A 727 4.33 -5.00 23.74
C SER A 727 4.54 -3.68 22.98
N PHE A 728 4.61 -3.79 21.65
CA PHE A 728 4.52 -2.67 20.72
C PHE A 728 3.32 -2.90 19.80
N TYR A 729 2.55 -1.86 19.51
CA TYR A 729 1.41 -1.96 18.60
C TYR A 729 1.85 -1.85 17.15
N GLY A 730 1.47 -2.83 16.31
CA GLY A 730 1.67 -2.80 14.86
C GLY A 730 0.53 -2.07 14.15
N SER A 731 0.91 -1.06 13.37
CA SER A 731 0.02 -0.23 12.54
C SER A 731 -0.08 -0.72 11.09
N TRP A 732 0.95 -1.43 10.59
CA TRP A 732 1.05 -1.88 9.19
C TRP A 732 0.95 -3.41 9.01
N GLY A 733 1.09 -4.17 10.10
CA GLY A 733 0.91 -5.62 10.16
C GLY A 733 0.07 -6.00 11.39
N VAL A 734 -0.50 -7.21 11.39
CA VAL A 734 -1.38 -7.72 12.45
C VAL A 734 -0.58 -8.51 13.49
N CYS A 735 -0.35 -8.03 14.71
CA CYS A 735 -0.26 -6.65 15.19
C CYS A 735 1.00 -6.57 16.09
N PHE A 736 0.99 -7.27 17.22
CA PHE A 736 2.02 -7.17 18.24
C PHE A 736 3.26 -8.00 17.92
N THR A 737 3.11 -9.20 17.35
CA THR A 737 4.25 -10.02 16.89
C THR A 737 5.01 -9.33 15.76
N TYR A 738 4.30 -8.69 14.83
CA TYR A 738 4.90 -7.89 13.74
C TYR A 738 5.76 -6.75 14.29
N ALA A 739 5.18 -5.90 15.14
CA ALA A 739 5.93 -4.78 15.73
C ALA A 739 7.09 -5.27 16.61
N ALA A 740 6.89 -6.35 17.38
CA ALA A 740 7.94 -6.94 18.20
C ALA A 740 9.16 -7.37 17.37
N TRP A 741 8.94 -8.00 16.21
CA TRP A 741 10.02 -8.42 15.31
C TRP A 741 10.84 -7.25 14.81
N ILE A 742 10.20 -6.26 14.19
CA ILE A 742 10.91 -5.14 13.57
C ILE A 742 11.65 -4.32 14.64
N VAL A 743 11.00 -4.07 15.78
CA VAL A 743 11.63 -3.34 16.90
C VAL A 743 12.82 -4.11 17.46
N ALA A 744 12.68 -5.41 17.76
CA ALA A 744 13.77 -6.21 18.29
C ALA A 744 14.97 -6.29 17.34
N SER A 745 14.69 -6.41 16.03
CA SER A 745 15.72 -6.41 14.99
C SER A 745 16.53 -5.11 14.99
N ALA A 746 15.84 -3.95 15.02
CA ALA A 746 16.48 -2.64 15.07
C ALA A 746 17.29 -2.42 16.35
N LEU A 747 16.76 -2.85 17.51
CA LEU A 747 17.48 -2.77 18.79
C LEU A 747 18.78 -3.59 18.73
N CYS A 748 18.71 -4.83 18.21
CA CYS A 748 19.85 -5.74 18.10
C CYS A 748 20.96 -5.17 17.21
N ILE A 749 20.63 -4.80 15.97
CA ILE A 749 21.63 -4.36 14.98
C ILE A 749 22.22 -2.98 15.28
N SER A 750 21.48 -2.12 16.02
CA SER A 750 21.93 -0.77 16.34
C SER A 750 23.16 -0.73 17.25
N ARG A 751 23.35 -1.77 18.09
CA ARG A 751 24.38 -1.85 19.13
C ARG A 751 24.40 -0.67 20.12
N GLU A 752 23.29 0.08 20.24
CA GLU A 752 23.17 1.20 21.20
C GLU A 752 22.72 0.73 22.59
N ILE A 753 22.39 -0.56 22.77
CA ILE A 753 22.01 -1.18 24.05
C ILE A 753 23.10 -2.20 24.47
N PRO A 754 24.08 -1.80 25.30
CA PRO A 754 25.26 -2.63 25.59
C PRO A 754 24.99 -3.93 26.36
N ASP A 755 23.93 -3.98 27.19
CA ASP A 755 23.49 -5.19 27.90
C ASP A 755 22.05 -5.53 27.54
N MET A 756 21.84 -5.85 26.27
CA MET A 756 20.52 -6.13 25.72
C MET A 756 19.81 -7.30 26.41
N ALA A 757 20.56 -8.33 26.83
CA ALA A 757 20.04 -9.52 27.49
C ALA A 757 19.29 -9.23 28.80
N ASN A 758 19.74 -8.21 29.54
CA ASN A 758 19.14 -7.80 30.81
C ASN A 758 18.45 -6.43 30.72
N HIS A 759 18.37 -5.83 29.53
CA HIS A 759 17.71 -4.53 29.36
C HIS A 759 16.20 -4.67 29.63
N PRO A 760 15.60 -3.86 30.53
CA PRO A 760 14.21 -4.04 30.96
C PRO A 760 13.20 -4.07 29.80
N SER A 761 13.40 -3.24 28.78
CA SER A 761 12.50 -3.23 27.60
C SER A 761 12.59 -4.52 26.79
N CYS A 762 13.78 -5.11 26.64
CA CYS A 762 13.95 -6.37 25.90
C CYS A 762 13.35 -7.54 26.69
N MET A 763 13.60 -7.59 28.01
CA MET A 763 13.02 -8.62 28.89
C MET A 763 11.49 -8.56 28.90
N ARG A 764 10.89 -7.38 28.98
CA ARG A 764 9.43 -7.24 28.92
C ARG A 764 8.86 -7.61 27.55
N LEU A 765 9.54 -7.27 26.46
CA LEU A 765 9.13 -7.66 25.11
C LEU A 765 9.11 -9.18 24.94
N ILE A 766 10.18 -9.86 25.38
CA ILE A 766 10.26 -11.32 25.38
C ILE A 766 9.18 -11.90 26.31
N GLY A 767 9.05 -11.37 27.53
CA GLY A 767 8.04 -11.82 28.49
C GLY A 767 6.62 -11.74 27.96
N PHE A 768 6.28 -10.66 27.26
CA PHE A 768 5.00 -10.50 26.56
C PHE A 768 4.79 -11.63 25.55
N LEU A 769 5.75 -11.86 24.65
CA LEU A 769 5.63 -12.92 23.65
C LEU A 769 5.53 -14.31 24.29
N LEU A 770 6.34 -14.61 25.30
CA LEU A 770 6.27 -15.90 26.01
C LEU A 770 4.89 -16.14 26.65
N SER A 771 4.25 -15.08 27.16
CA SER A 771 2.92 -15.18 27.76
C SER A 771 1.80 -15.51 26.76
N HIS A 772 2.07 -15.35 25.46
CA HIS A 772 1.12 -15.59 24.36
C HIS A 772 1.54 -16.76 23.44
N GLN A 773 2.52 -17.57 23.85
CA GLN A 773 2.88 -18.78 23.09
C GLN A 773 1.81 -19.86 23.28
N ASN A 774 1.24 -20.36 22.18
CA ASN A 774 0.23 -21.41 22.19
C ASN A 774 0.81 -22.77 22.62
N ALA A 775 -0.08 -23.72 22.94
CA ALA A 775 0.29 -25.07 23.33
C ALA A 775 1.08 -25.82 22.24
N ASP A 776 0.77 -25.59 20.97
CA ASP A 776 1.47 -26.15 19.80
C ASP A 776 2.85 -25.52 19.55
N GLY A 777 3.23 -24.48 20.32
CA GLY A 777 4.51 -23.79 20.22
C GLY A 777 4.50 -22.55 19.35
N GLY A 778 3.39 -22.25 18.66
CA GLY A 778 3.29 -21.09 17.79
C GLY A 778 2.67 -19.86 18.46
N TRP A 779 2.45 -18.83 17.65
CA TRP A 779 1.71 -17.62 17.96
C TRP A 779 0.68 -17.36 16.87
N GLY A 780 -0.46 -16.75 17.21
CA GLY A 780 -1.47 -16.39 16.22
C GLY A 780 -2.37 -15.27 16.73
N GLU A 781 -2.44 -14.17 15.97
CA GLU A 781 -3.26 -13.01 16.30
C GLU A 781 -4.46 -12.90 15.35
N ASP A 782 -5.64 -12.60 15.88
CA ASP A 782 -6.77 -12.25 15.04
C ASP A 782 -6.66 -10.81 14.51
N VAL A 783 -7.23 -10.53 13.34
CA VAL A 783 -7.29 -9.17 12.78
C VAL A 783 -7.95 -8.15 13.72
N THR A 784 -8.85 -8.61 14.60
CA THR A 784 -9.47 -7.76 15.61
C THR A 784 -8.50 -7.28 16.69
N ALA A 785 -7.28 -7.85 16.79
CA ALA A 785 -6.22 -7.33 17.65
C ALA A 785 -5.85 -5.89 17.27
N SER A 786 -5.73 -5.60 15.97
CA SER A 786 -5.48 -4.25 15.45
C SER A 786 -6.69 -3.33 15.70
N VAL A 787 -7.90 -3.87 15.54
CA VAL A 787 -9.16 -3.13 15.73
C VAL A 787 -9.30 -2.68 17.17
N ARG A 788 -9.14 -3.61 18.12
CA ARG A 788 -9.28 -3.37 19.56
C ARG A 788 -8.03 -2.76 20.19
N SER A 789 -6.91 -2.75 19.47
CA SER A 789 -5.60 -2.32 19.98
C SER A 789 -5.17 -3.09 21.23
N LEU A 790 -5.51 -4.38 21.29
CA LEU A 790 -5.25 -5.33 22.38
C LEU A 790 -4.92 -6.69 21.77
N TRP A 791 -4.15 -7.54 22.46
CA TRP A 791 -3.94 -8.91 22.00
C TRP A 791 -5.28 -9.64 21.91
N VAL A 792 -5.53 -10.31 20.78
CA VAL A 792 -6.68 -11.19 20.58
C VAL A 792 -6.17 -12.45 19.92
N ASP A 793 -6.34 -13.59 20.59
CA ASP A 793 -5.94 -14.88 20.05
C ASP A 793 -6.71 -15.18 18.76
N ASN A 794 -6.00 -15.66 17.75
CA ASN A 794 -6.63 -16.14 16.53
C ASN A 794 -7.53 -17.36 16.85
N PRO A 795 -8.82 -17.33 16.46
CA PRO A 795 -9.73 -18.46 16.69
C PRO A 795 -9.25 -19.78 16.09
N SER A 796 -8.43 -19.72 15.04
CA SER A 796 -7.85 -20.92 14.38
C SER A 796 -6.52 -21.37 14.99
N GLY A 797 -6.08 -20.77 16.12
CA GLY A 797 -4.82 -21.07 16.79
C GLY A 797 -3.61 -20.39 16.12
N SER A 798 -2.44 -21.02 16.26
CA SER A 798 -1.18 -20.47 15.77
C SER A 798 -1.19 -20.23 14.27
N GLN A 799 -0.41 -19.23 13.83
CA GLN A 799 -0.16 -18.90 12.44
C GLN A 799 1.34 -18.90 12.18
N VAL A 800 1.75 -19.43 11.04
CA VAL A 800 3.14 -19.56 10.59
C VAL A 800 3.81 -18.18 10.50
N VAL A 801 3.11 -17.17 10.00
CA VAL A 801 3.65 -15.79 9.88
C VAL A 801 3.85 -15.14 11.25
N ASN A 802 2.84 -15.15 12.13
CA ASN A 802 2.99 -14.60 13.49
C ASN A 802 4.04 -15.36 14.29
N THR A 803 4.13 -16.69 14.12
CA THR A 803 5.15 -17.52 14.75
C THR A 803 6.55 -17.12 14.29
N ALA A 804 6.74 -16.93 12.98
CA ALA A 804 8.01 -16.47 12.42
C ALA A 804 8.42 -15.10 13.00
N TRP A 805 7.50 -14.14 13.06
CA TRP A 805 7.77 -12.85 13.68
C TRP A 805 8.12 -12.97 15.17
N ALA A 806 7.35 -13.74 15.94
CA ALA A 806 7.61 -13.92 17.37
C ALA A 806 8.98 -14.56 17.63
N VAL A 807 9.36 -15.62 16.91
CA VAL A 807 10.68 -16.25 17.10
C VAL A 807 11.82 -15.33 16.67
N MET A 808 11.68 -14.60 15.55
CA MET A 808 12.68 -13.62 15.15
C MET A 808 12.83 -12.50 16.18
N ALA A 809 11.71 -12.02 16.74
CA ALA A 809 11.71 -11.01 17.80
C ALA A 809 12.45 -11.51 19.06
N ILE A 810 12.12 -12.71 19.53
CA ILE A 810 12.76 -13.30 20.72
C ILE A 810 14.26 -13.50 20.48
N MET A 811 14.65 -14.07 19.33
CA MET A 811 16.07 -14.30 19.00
C MET A 811 16.86 -12.99 18.97
N SER A 812 16.31 -11.93 18.35
CA SER A 812 16.96 -10.62 18.31
C SER A 812 16.99 -9.93 19.67
N ALA A 813 15.93 -10.06 20.47
CA ALA A 813 15.84 -9.39 21.77
C ALA A 813 16.67 -10.07 22.88
N ALA A 814 17.01 -11.35 22.71
CA ALA A 814 17.66 -12.16 23.75
C ALA A 814 19.10 -11.73 24.06
N GLY A 815 19.77 -11.00 23.15
CA GLY A 815 21.16 -10.60 23.29
C GLY A 815 22.13 -11.78 23.41
N GLU A 816 23.29 -11.54 24.03
CA GLU A 816 24.31 -12.57 24.24
C GLU A 816 23.90 -13.56 25.34
N ALA A 817 23.87 -14.85 25.01
CA ALA A 817 23.50 -15.93 25.94
C ALA A 817 24.33 -15.96 27.24
N ALA A 818 25.61 -15.57 27.17
CA ALA A 818 26.52 -15.53 28.31
C ALA A 818 26.10 -14.51 29.38
N ARG A 819 25.30 -13.51 29.00
CA ARG A 819 24.83 -12.44 29.90
C ARG A 819 23.41 -12.70 30.43
N SER A 820 22.69 -13.66 29.87
CA SER A 820 21.34 -14.03 30.29
C SER A 820 21.37 -14.91 31.55
N LEU A 821 20.41 -14.71 32.45
CA LEU A 821 20.19 -15.62 33.58
C LEU A 821 19.91 -17.04 33.10
N PRO A 822 20.50 -18.11 33.70
CA PRO A 822 20.38 -19.48 33.18
C PRO A 822 18.94 -19.97 32.96
N ARG A 823 18.04 -19.73 33.92
CA ARG A 823 16.62 -20.11 33.79
C ARG A 823 15.91 -19.35 32.66
N TRP A 824 16.23 -18.07 32.50
CA TRP A 824 15.65 -17.24 31.45
C TRP A 824 16.15 -17.66 30.06
N ARG A 825 17.45 -17.95 29.95
CA ARG A 825 18.08 -18.51 28.75
C ARG A 825 17.42 -19.82 28.34
N GLU A 826 17.18 -20.73 29.28
CA GLU A 826 16.50 -22.00 29.02
C GLU A 826 15.06 -21.80 28.53
N GLN A 827 14.30 -20.92 29.19
CA GLN A 827 12.92 -20.58 28.76
C GLN A 827 12.88 -20.02 27.33
N ILE A 828 13.79 -19.09 27.01
CA ILE A 828 13.93 -18.54 25.65
C ILE A 828 14.25 -19.65 24.65
N SER A 829 15.24 -20.51 24.96
CA SER A 829 15.64 -21.60 24.07
C SER A 829 14.48 -22.56 23.79
N VAL A 830 13.76 -22.99 24.82
CA VAL A 830 12.61 -23.88 24.68
C VAL A 830 11.49 -23.23 23.86
N ALA A 831 11.20 -21.96 24.10
CA ALA A 831 10.16 -21.24 23.37
C ALA A 831 10.48 -21.10 21.87
N VAL A 832 11.71 -20.69 21.53
CA VAL A 832 12.16 -20.58 20.13
C VAL A 832 12.13 -21.95 19.44
N GLU A 833 12.64 -23.00 20.08
CA GLU A 833 12.61 -24.36 19.52
C GLU A 833 11.19 -24.86 19.23
N ARG A 834 10.24 -24.58 20.13
CA ARG A 834 8.83 -24.93 19.94
C ARG A 834 8.22 -24.19 18.74
N GLY A 835 8.52 -22.89 18.58
CA GLY A 835 8.08 -22.11 17.43
C GLY A 835 8.66 -22.61 16.10
N ILE A 836 9.95 -22.94 16.08
CA ILE A 836 10.61 -23.51 14.90
C ILE A 836 10.02 -24.88 14.54
N ARG A 837 9.75 -25.74 15.53
CA ARG A 837 9.06 -27.02 15.30
C ARG A 837 7.68 -26.82 14.69
N LEU A 838 6.92 -25.80 15.13
CA LEU A 838 5.64 -25.47 14.52
C LEU A 838 5.79 -25.07 13.04
N ILE A 839 6.70 -24.15 12.73
CA ILE A 839 6.97 -23.72 11.35
C ILE A 839 7.32 -24.93 10.46
N MET A 840 8.24 -25.79 10.91
CA MET A 840 8.62 -27.00 10.18
C MET A 840 7.47 -28.00 10.03
N SER A 841 6.59 -28.12 11.03
CA SER A 841 5.47 -29.05 11.02
C SER A 841 4.38 -28.70 10.01
N ARG A 842 4.35 -27.45 9.52
CA ARG A 842 3.38 -26.95 8.55
C ARG A 842 3.95 -26.79 7.13
N GLN A 843 5.22 -27.15 6.94
CA GLN A 843 5.86 -27.04 5.63
C GLN A 843 5.36 -28.14 4.68
N LEU A 844 4.92 -27.72 3.49
CA LEU A 844 4.40 -28.60 2.45
C LEU A 844 5.53 -29.41 1.79
N VAL A 845 5.15 -30.47 1.08
CA VAL A 845 6.07 -31.33 0.32
C VAL A 845 6.87 -30.53 -0.72
N THR A 846 6.28 -29.46 -1.25
CA THR A 846 6.91 -28.54 -2.21
C THR A 846 7.94 -27.59 -1.61
N GLY A 847 7.94 -27.41 -0.28
CA GLY A 847 8.71 -26.37 0.40
C GLY A 847 7.91 -25.11 0.74
N ASP A 848 6.68 -24.99 0.23
CA ASP A 848 5.72 -23.91 0.54
C ASP A 848 5.10 -24.05 1.94
N TRP A 849 4.35 -23.04 2.37
CA TRP A 849 3.41 -23.07 3.50
C TRP A 849 2.01 -22.68 3.03
N ALA A 850 0.98 -23.28 3.63
CA ALA A 850 -0.40 -22.93 3.30
C ALA A 850 -0.73 -21.47 3.67
N GLN A 851 -1.61 -20.83 2.90
CA GLN A 851 -2.16 -19.52 3.28
C GLN A 851 -3.01 -19.68 4.55
N GLU A 852 -2.84 -18.78 5.51
CA GLU A 852 -3.58 -18.78 6.78
C GLU A 852 -4.40 -17.49 6.89
N ARG A 853 -4.35 -16.71 7.97
CA ARG A 853 -5.08 -15.43 8.08
C ARG A 853 -4.29 -14.29 7.46
N ILE A 854 -4.98 -13.20 7.18
CA ILE A 854 -4.40 -11.99 6.63
C ILE A 854 -3.41 -11.38 7.63
N SER A 855 -2.30 -10.85 7.12
CA SER A 855 -1.17 -10.42 7.96
C SER A 855 -0.93 -8.91 7.91
N GLY A 856 -1.45 -8.20 6.92
CA GLY A 856 -1.35 -6.75 6.80
C GLY A 856 -2.56 -6.02 7.39
N VAL A 857 -2.36 -4.78 7.82
CA VAL A 857 -3.45 -3.88 8.23
C VAL A 857 -3.05 -2.44 7.97
N PHE A 858 -4.01 -1.56 7.71
CA PHE A 858 -3.80 -0.11 7.77
C PHE A 858 -4.97 0.57 8.48
N ASN A 859 -4.70 1.71 9.11
CA ASN A 859 -5.67 2.51 9.86
C ASN A 859 -6.52 1.68 10.86
N GLY A 860 -5.92 0.64 11.46
CA GLY A 860 -6.49 -0.16 12.55
C GLY A 860 -7.49 -1.24 12.16
N ASN A 861 -8.39 -0.98 11.22
CA ASN A 861 -9.50 -1.88 10.87
C ASN A 861 -9.59 -2.22 9.38
N ASN A 862 -8.51 -2.02 8.61
CA ASN A 862 -8.46 -2.41 7.19
C ASN A 862 -7.34 -3.42 6.95
N PRO A 863 -7.61 -4.70 7.22
CA PRO A 863 -6.72 -5.77 6.81
C PRO A 863 -6.44 -5.78 5.30
N ILE A 864 -5.20 -6.10 4.94
CA ILE A 864 -4.72 -6.19 3.55
C ILE A 864 -3.77 -7.39 3.37
N HIS A 865 -3.83 -8.04 2.21
CA HIS A 865 -3.11 -9.27 1.92
C HIS A 865 -1.62 -9.02 1.69
N TYR A 866 -0.80 -9.87 2.30
CA TYR A 866 0.62 -10.06 1.97
C TYR A 866 0.85 -11.57 1.78
N PRO A 867 0.39 -12.15 0.65
CA PRO A 867 0.41 -13.60 0.46
C PRO A 867 1.83 -14.18 0.45
N GLY A 868 2.83 -13.38 0.05
CA GLY A 868 4.24 -13.77 0.08
C GLY A 868 4.80 -13.98 1.49
N TYR A 869 4.17 -13.44 2.55
CA TYR A 869 4.71 -13.58 3.92
C TYR A 869 4.74 -15.02 4.41
N LYS A 870 3.82 -15.88 3.96
CA LYS A 870 3.83 -17.32 4.30
C LYS A 870 5.09 -18.03 3.77
N ASN A 871 5.77 -17.46 2.78
CA ASN A 871 7.03 -17.98 2.24
C ASN A 871 8.22 -17.27 2.88
N THR A 872 8.23 -15.93 2.80
CA THR A 872 9.38 -15.11 3.19
C THR A 872 9.66 -15.17 4.69
N MET A 873 8.63 -15.07 5.55
CA MET A 873 8.83 -14.99 7.00
C MET A 873 9.31 -16.31 7.60
N PRO A 874 8.76 -17.49 7.25
CA PRO A 874 9.29 -18.78 7.71
C PRO A 874 10.72 -19.04 7.29
N VAL A 875 11.06 -18.76 6.02
CA VAL A 875 12.43 -18.89 5.52
C VAL A 875 13.38 -18.04 6.33
N TRP A 876 13.02 -16.78 6.57
CA TRP A 876 13.82 -15.86 7.36
C TRP A 876 14.02 -16.34 8.80
N ALA A 877 12.95 -16.77 9.45
CA ALA A 877 13.00 -17.29 10.82
C ALA A 877 13.89 -18.55 10.93
N LEU A 878 13.78 -19.47 9.98
CA LEU A 878 14.62 -20.68 9.92
C LEU A 878 16.11 -20.33 9.70
N GLY A 879 16.41 -19.39 8.79
CA GLY A 879 17.77 -18.90 8.55
C GLY A 879 18.40 -18.26 9.79
N MET A 880 17.66 -17.35 10.43
CA MET A 880 18.08 -16.73 11.70
C MET A 880 18.31 -17.78 12.79
N TYR A 881 17.41 -18.75 12.92
CA TYR A 881 17.53 -19.80 13.94
C TYR A 881 18.77 -20.69 13.74
N ASN A 882 19.11 -21.06 12.50
CA ASN A 882 20.30 -21.89 12.23
C ASN A 882 21.59 -21.20 12.65
N THR A 883 21.65 -19.86 12.58
CA THR A 883 22.78 -19.08 13.10
C THR A 883 22.69 -18.92 14.61
N TRP A 884 21.52 -18.52 15.11
CA TRP A 884 21.27 -18.25 16.52
C TRP A 884 21.48 -19.46 17.42
N LYS A 885 21.04 -20.65 17.00
CA LYS A 885 21.19 -21.88 17.78
C LYS A 885 22.65 -22.18 18.10
N LYS A 886 23.55 -22.00 17.12
CA LYS A 886 24.99 -22.26 17.27
C LYS A 886 25.64 -21.35 18.30
N THR A 887 25.21 -20.10 18.39
CA THR A 887 25.79 -19.10 19.30
C THR A 887 25.10 -19.04 20.65
N TYR A 888 23.78 -19.29 20.70
CA TYR A 888 22.98 -19.14 21.91
C TYR A 888 22.95 -20.40 22.79
N THR A 889 23.17 -21.60 22.23
CA THR A 889 23.17 -22.88 22.98
C THR A 889 24.56 -23.44 23.29
N ALA A 890 25.64 -22.82 22.79
CA ALA A 890 27.00 -23.25 23.10
C ALA A 890 27.30 -23.14 24.61
N PRO A 891 27.99 -24.13 25.22
CA PRO A 891 28.49 -24.02 26.59
C PRO A 891 29.43 -22.82 26.66
N THR A 892 29.16 -21.86 27.55
CA THR A 892 30.13 -20.83 27.89
C THR A 892 31.35 -21.51 28.49
N ALA A 893 32.44 -21.60 27.73
CA ALA A 893 33.74 -21.90 28.31
C ALA A 893 33.99 -20.83 29.40
N PRO A 894 34.39 -21.22 30.62
CA PRO A 894 34.69 -20.23 31.65
C PRO A 894 35.80 -19.32 31.12
N LEU A 895 35.55 -18.01 31.14
CA LEU A 895 36.56 -16.99 30.88
C LEU A 895 37.77 -17.29 31.76
N MET A 896 38.83 -17.88 31.18
CA MET A 896 40.13 -17.88 31.83
C MET A 896 40.56 -16.41 31.90
N HIS A 897 40.49 -15.85 33.09
CA HIS A 897 41.25 -14.65 33.42
C HIS A 897 42.71 -14.91 33.01
N PRO A 898 43.35 -14.01 32.24
CA PRO A 898 44.80 -13.99 32.20
C PRO A 898 45.24 -13.62 33.62
N SER A 899 45.63 -14.64 34.39
CA SER A 899 46.41 -14.46 35.61
C SER A 899 47.65 -13.67 35.25
N GLY A 900 47.88 -12.58 35.98
CA GLY A 900 48.98 -11.66 35.74
C GLY A 900 50.35 -12.35 35.70
N GLY A 901 51.25 -11.71 34.97
CA GLY A 901 52.67 -12.02 34.94
C GLY A 901 53.43 -10.77 34.50
N ILE A 902 53.82 -9.98 35.52
CA ILE A 902 54.92 -9.00 35.64
C ILE A 902 55.33 -8.22 34.39
#